data_AF-A0A1Y0RC08-F1
#
_entry.id   AF-A0A1Y0RC08-F1
#
_cell.length_a   1.000
_cell.length_b   1.000
_cell.length_c   1.000
_cell.angle_alpha   90.00
_cell.angle_beta   90.00
_cell.angle_gamma   90.00
#
_symmetry.space_group_name_H-M   'P 1'
#
loop_
_entity.id
_entity.type
_entity.pdbx_description
1 polymer ?
#
loop_
_entity_poly.entity_id
_entity_poly.type
_entity_poly.pdbx_seq_one_letter_code
_entity_poly.pdbx_strand_id
1 'polypeptide(L)'
;MQPNQIQTLDIYNPLVTTQQNQPTSVTSRSLVFIDTAVADYQTLVSGVEKGTQVILLHPEWDGVEQITSVLSNQAENITKVHIVSHGSPGCLYLGNSCLNLKTIEFYVNQLERWFPKQKQQASSTPSLLLYGCNVAATDIGIEFIAKLHQKTGAQIAASSTPTGHSALGGNWKLEVTTQRMTISLAFPVATQTAYTHVLNTSRVSIGQGGNQANNNSFYPAISASGRYVAFLSNANNLVANDTNNVNDIFVYDTETGTTNRVSVGPGGIEANNAANGAPAISADGRYIAFESYADNLVADDTNNFSDIFVYDTQTLTTNRVSVDSQANQGNNVSLSPAISADGRYVAFESYASNLVADDTNNFVDIFVYDTQTLTTNRVSVDSQGNQGNNASFSPSISADGRYVAFDSLASNLVADDTNNTRDIFVYDIQTRTTNRVSVDSQGNQGNDVSFSPAISADGRYVAFESFANNLVANDTNNIGDIFVYDTQTRTNKRVSIDSQGNQGNNESFSPAISANGRYVAFDSYADNLVPADTNGTGDIFVYDTQTLTTKRVSIDSQGNQGNDLFYNPAISASGRYVTYASYANNLVPGDTNASRDIFVHDTIPTVSIAAIDAFAAESGDVGIFRINRSGDINSPLQVAYSISGTAINGVDYSPNLTGVATLGTNQSFVDIVITPIDDKLFDEDDESLILTLVDTESYDLSLLNTTATVTIRNNSNTSNPTTQSTTPRLTQIASDVFAISTTNSGQAKLSVQLTENTSRRVNELGVFTVDDGQGRINGLLPSSAGYSEAALNRSQVIFSALANIPNGFDTNLARKLAFDSNANLRFYLVPDSTTDEVLFDKASSKVVFPSTANFKVESLDNGEFSLTWKDPLAQNSGDFNTLGIKVRATNEDFSLGTNLQGKPQDELIDLRQVNTQVKADFILNREAAFNNFIGFYEIADNKGGIDTNGDGIVDQRPGDAGYVQAAVKGRVAGLDLTVNNQGTANFTATLKGGSLFAPFMIVNGKPDAFLDSNFNNDPQVYFPFLGANSDKTDHVRLLGDNVFGFEDLANGGDKDYNDLTVRINLSYV
;
A
#
# COMPACT_ATOMS: atom_id res chain seq x y z
N MET A 1 21.31 10.18 37.94
CA MET A 1 22.35 9.47 38.74
C MET A 1 23.02 8.45 37.83
N GLN A 2 24.26 8.07 38.12
CA GLN A 2 25.35 7.65 37.19
C GLN A 2 24.99 6.66 36.05
N PRO A 3 25.57 6.83 34.84
CA PRO A 3 25.51 5.87 33.72
C PRO A 3 26.73 4.94 33.79
N ASN A 4 26.57 3.69 34.26
CA ASN A 4 27.61 2.64 34.12
C ASN A 4 27.15 1.26 34.65
N GLN A 5 26.00 0.73 34.20
CA GLN A 5 25.69 -0.71 34.34
C GLN A 5 24.87 -1.23 33.16
N ILE A 6 25.55 -1.58 32.07
CA ILE A 6 25.05 -2.61 31.14
C ILE A 6 25.50 -3.94 31.73
N GLN A 7 24.55 -4.80 32.14
CA GLN A 7 24.85 -6.14 32.62
C GLN A 7 25.47 -6.96 31.49
N THR A 8 26.78 -7.20 31.59
CA THR A 8 27.40 -8.37 30.99
C THR A 8 27.09 -9.54 31.92
N LEU A 9 26.27 -10.50 31.46
CA LEU A 9 26.00 -11.72 32.22
C LEU A 9 27.30 -12.52 32.37
N ASP A 10 27.80 -12.53 33.61
CA ASP A 10 28.97 -13.26 34.05
C ASP A 10 28.72 -14.77 33.96
N ILE A 11 29.68 -15.44 33.32
CA ILE A 11 29.70 -16.87 33.02
C ILE A 11 30.22 -17.60 34.25
N TYR A 12 29.33 -18.15 35.09
CA TYR A 12 29.69 -19.17 36.09
C TYR A 12 28.56 -20.18 36.29
N ASN A 13 28.50 -21.18 35.39
CA ASN A 13 28.23 -22.56 35.82
C ASN A 13 28.93 -23.53 34.86
N PRO A 14 29.78 -24.45 35.36
CA PRO A 14 30.66 -25.27 34.53
C PRO A 14 29.93 -26.54 34.10
N LEU A 15 29.88 -26.82 32.79
CA LEU A 15 29.83 -28.16 32.17
C LEU A 15 29.41 -28.05 30.69
N VAL A 16 30.24 -27.50 29.80
CA VAL A 16 30.39 -28.02 28.43
C VAL A 16 31.81 -27.67 27.96
N THR A 17 32.53 -28.69 27.53
CA THR A 17 33.92 -28.67 27.05
C THR A 17 34.16 -27.71 25.90
N THR A 18 35.18 -26.88 26.05
CA THR A 18 35.85 -26.14 24.98
C THR A 18 36.45 -27.10 23.95
N GLN A 19 36.12 -26.91 22.67
CA GLN A 19 37.07 -27.24 21.60
C GLN A 19 37.68 -25.94 21.09
N GLN A 20 38.86 -25.63 21.62
CA GLN A 20 39.82 -24.74 20.98
C GLN A 20 40.72 -25.58 20.07
N ASN A 21 40.84 -25.18 18.81
CA ASN A 21 42.07 -25.31 18.02
C ASN A 21 42.33 -23.93 17.38
N GLN A 22 43.47 -23.34 17.73
CA GLN A 22 44.08 -22.07 17.23
C GLN A 22 44.80 -22.29 15.87
N PRO A 23 45.33 -21.28 15.12
CA PRO A 23 45.46 -19.83 15.37
C PRO A 23 45.13 -18.85 14.19
N THR A 24 44.90 -17.57 14.54
CA THR A 24 45.12 -16.29 13.80
C THR A 24 44.82 -16.18 12.28
N SER A 25 43.68 -15.55 11.95
CA SER A 25 43.61 -14.49 10.92
C SER A 25 42.50 -13.52 11.31
N VAL A 26 42.65 -12.23 10.97
CA VAL A 26 41.71 -11.16 11.34
C VAL A 26 40.34 -11.43 10.67
N THR A 27 39.43 -12.11 11.36
CA THR A 27 38.09 -12.40 10.84
C THR A 27 37.13 -11.31 11.27
N SER A 28 36.54 -10.64 10.28
CA SER A 28 35.35 -9.80 10.36
C SER A 28 34.33 -10.28 11.41
N ARG A 29 33.95 -9.40 12.35
CA ARG A 29 33.06 -9.72 13.48
C ARG A 29 31.60 -9.44 13.11
N SER A 30 30.71 -10.41 13.35
CA SER A 30 29.25 -10.26 13.23
C SER A 30 28.61 -10.12 14.61
N LEU A 31 27.61 -9.24 14.73
CA LEU A 31 26.83 -8.98 15.94
C LEU A 31 25.35 -9.17 15.64
N VAL A 32 24.61 -9.73 16.59
CA VAL A 32 23.14 -9.74 16.56
C VAL A 32 22.62 -9.07 17.83
N PHE A 33 21.88 -7.98 17.63
CA PHE A 33 21.06 -7.36 18.65
C PHE A 33 19.70 -8.02 18.63
N ILE A 34 19.29 -8.56 19.77
CA ILE A 34 17.97 -9.16 19.94
C ILE A 34 17.25 -8.34 20.99
N ASP A 35 16.18 -7.69 20.57
CA ASP A 35 15.26 -7.06 21.50
C ASP A 35 14.58 -8.14 22.35
N THR A 36 14.74 -8.05 23.67
CA THR A 36 14.15 -9.05 24.58
C THR A 36 12.63 -8.93 24.69
N ALA A 37 12.03 -7.90 24.06
CA ALA A 37 10.60 -7.82 23.79
C ALA A 37 10.12 -8.80 22.71
N VAL A 38 11.02 -9.38 21.90
CA VAL A 38 10.69 -10.41 20.92
C VAL A 38 10.41 -11.74 21.64
N ALA A 39 9.31 -12.38 21.25
CA ALA A 39 8.88 -13.69 21.74
C ALA A 39 9.99 -14.74 21.63
N ASP A 40 10.14 -15.63 22.62
CA ASP A 40 11.16 -16.71 22.65
C ASP A 40 12.54 -16.27 22.14
N TYR A 41 12.96 -15.07 22.55
CA TYR A 41 14.27 -14.56 22.21
C TYR A 41 15.38 -15.51 22.69
N GLN A 42 15.13 -16.36 23.71
CA GLN A 42 16.06 -17.37 24.21
C GLN A 42 16.37 -18.44 23.15
N THR A 43 15.38 -18.92 22.38
CA THR A 43 15.64 -19.79 21.23
C THR A 43 16.50 -19.10 20.20
N LEU A 44 16.23 -17.82 19.90
CA LEU A 44 17.05 -17.03 18.98
C LEU A 44 18.48 -16.86 19.50
N VAL A 45 18.67 -16.48 20.76
CA VAL A 45 19.97 -16.35 21.43
C VAL A 45 20.76 -17.66 21.36
N SER A 46 20.11 -18.79 21.68
CA SER A 46 20.75 -20.10 21.70
C SER A 46 21.11 -20.63 20.31
N GLY A 47 20.38 -20.16 19.30
CA GLY A 47 20.49 -20.61 17.93
C GLY A 47 21.22 -19.65 17.00
N VAL A 48 21.88 -18.61 17.51
CA VAL A 48 22.70 -17.71 16.68
C VAL A 48 23.85 -18.48 16.00
N GLU A 49 24.14 -18.15 14.74
CA GLU A 49 25.21 -18.76 13.95
C GLU A 49 26.57 -18.64 14.67
N LYS A 50 27.36 -19.73 14.65
CA LYS A 50 28.67 -19.77 15.29
C LYS A 50 29.58 -18.68 14.73
N GLY A 51 30.10 -17.82 15.61
CA GLY A 51 30.95 -16.68 15.24
C GLY A 51 30.24 -15.33 15.26
N THR A 52 28.92 -15.31 15.45
CA THR A 52 28.14 -14.08 15.68
C THR A 52 27.95 -13.85 17.17
N GLN A 53 28.25 -12.64 17.64
CA GLN A 53 28.11 -12.25 19.05
C GLN A 53 26.70 -11.72 19.33
N VAL A 54 26.08 -12.20 20.41
CA VAL A 54 24.72 -11.81 20.80
C VAL A 54 24.75 -10.66 21.79
N ILE A 55 23.88 -9.68 21.58
CA ILE A 55 23.64 -8.54 22.47
C ILE A 55 22.14 -8.44 22.70
N LEU A 56 21.72 -8.35 23.96
CA LEU A 56 20.32 -8.21 24.32
C LEU A 56 19.98 -6.74 24.54
N LEU A 57 18.90 -6.26 23.92
CA LEU A 57 18.35 -4.93 24.20
C LEU A 57 17.30 -5.04 25.31
N HIS A 58 17.40 -4.15 26.29
CA HIS A 58 16.44 -4.02 27.36
C HIS A 58 15.20 -3.28 26.84
N PRO A 59 13.98 -3.78 27.10
CA PRO A 59 12.76 -3.26 26.47
C PRO A 59 12.36 -1.88 27.01
N GLU A 60 12.78 -1.52 28.22
CA GLU A 60 12.43 -0.23 28.84
C GLU A 60 13.40 0.91 28.49
N TRP A 61 14.46 0.64 27.73
CA TRP A 61 15.51 1.62 27.44
C TRP A 61 15.52 1.93 25.95
N ASP A 62 16.04 3.11 25.58
CA ASP A 62 16.14 3.51 24.18
C ASP A 62 17.03 2.52 23.42
N GLY A 63 16.45 1.77 22.47
CA GLY A 63 17.18 0.71 21.78
C GLY A 63 18.26 1.26 20.85
N VAL A 64 18.09 2.45 20.28
CA VAL A 64 19.09 3.07 19.42
C VAL A 64 20.32 3.48 20.24
N GLU A 65 20.12 4.07 21.42
CA GLU A 65 21.21 4.41 22.34
C GLU A 65 21.96 3.17 22.86
N GLN A 66 21.23 2.10 23.18
CA GLN A 66 21.80 0.81 23.59
C GLN A 66 22.71 0.23 22.49
N ILE A 67 22.22 0.18 21.25
CA ILE A 67 22.99 -0.28 20.09
C ILE A 67 24.22 0.60 19.87
N THR A 68 24.06 1.93 19.92
CA THR A 68 25.16 2.89 19.76
C THR A 68 26.25 2.68 20.81
N SER A 69 25.87 2.49 22.07
CA SER A 69 26.83 2.27 23.17
C SER A 69 27.68 1.02 22.92
N VAL A 70 27.07 -0.07 22.46
CA VAL A 70 27.78 -1.32 22.18
C VAL A 70 28.67 -1.20 20.95
N LEU A 71 28.15 -0.66 19.85
CA LEU A 71 28.91 -0.50 18.60
C LEU A 71 30.06 0.48 18.76
N SER A 72 29.88 1.58 19.51
CA SER A 72 30.93 2.58 19.76
C SER A 72 32.08 2.03 20.60
N ASN A 73 31.81 1.12 21.54
CA ASN A 73 32.80 0.54 22.45
C ASN A 73 33.53 -0.68 21.87
N GLN A 74 33.01 -1.30 20.79
CA GLN A 74 33.54 -2.55 20.19
C GLN A 74 34.18 -2.33 18.80
N ALA A 75 34.41 -1.08 18.40
CA ALA A 75 34.46 -0.67 17.00
C ALA A 75 35.67 -1.10 16.13
N GLU A 76 36.49 -2.07 16.53
CA GLU A 76 37.49 -2.64 15.62
C GLU A 76 36.96 -3.94 15.00
N ASN A 77 36.70 -3.91 13.68
CA ASN A 77 36.35 -5.04 12.80
C ASN A 77 34.88 -5.55 12.79
N ILE A 78 33.88 -4.76 13.19
CA ILE A 78 32.45 -5.11 12.98
C ILE A 78 32.07 -4.86 11.51
N THR A 79 31.58 -5.88 10.83
CA THR A 79 31.23 -5.82 9.39
C THR A 79 29.79 -6.23 9.11
N LYS A 80 29.13 -6.86 10.07
CA LYS A 80 27.75 -7.31 9.94
C LYS A 80 27.03 -7.13 11.27
N VAL A 81 25.89 -6.45 11.22
CA VAL A 81 24.99 -6.25 12.35
C VAL A 81 23.62 -6.80 11.96
N HIS A 82 23.04 -7.58 12.83
CA HIS A 82 21.68 -8.08 12.73
C HIS A 82 20.86 -7.43 13.84
N ILE A 83 19.66 -6.97 13.54
CA ILE A 83 18.73 -6.39 14.52
C ILE A 83 17.42 -7.15 14.46
N VAL A 84 17.10 -7.84 15.55
CA VAL A 84 15.86 -8.58 15.73
C VAL A 84 14.95 -7.83 16.67
N SER A 85 13.81 -7.40 16.14
CA SER A 85 12.81 -6.66 16.88
C SER A 85 11.44 -6.74 16.17
N HIS A 86 10.41 -6.11 16.74
CA HIS A 86 9.15 -5.89 16.02
C HIS A 86 9.31 -4.81 14.93
N GLY A 87 8.40 -4.78 13.98
CA GLY A 87 8.40 -3.77 12.92
C GLY A 87 7.01 -3.54 12.33
N SER A 88 6.88 -2.41 11.65
CA SER A 88 5.77 -2.05 10.78
C SER A 88 6.34 -1.32 9.55
N PRO A 89 5.58 -1.08 8.48
CA PRO A 89 6.06 -0.29 7.34
C PRO A 89 6.76 1.00 7.78
N GLY A 90 8.06 1.12 7.50
CA GLY A 90 8.86 2.29 7.83
C GLY A 90 9.23 2.51 9.30
N CYS A 91 8.95 1.56 10.20
CA CYS A 91 9.34 1.63 11.61
C CYS A 91 9.98 0.34 12.10
N LEU A 92 11.08 0.49 12.83
CA LEU A 92 11.74 -0.56 13.60
C LEU A 92 11.61 -0.25 15.09
N TYR A 93 10.88 -1.06 15.84
CA TYR A 93 10.74 -0.89 17.29
C TYR A 93 11.99 -1.42 17.98
N LEU A 94 12.65 -0.63 18.81
CA LEU A 94 13.92 -0.95 19.48
C LEU A 94 13.88 -0.50 20.93
N GLY A 95 13.77 -1.45 21.85
CA GLY A 95 13.53 -1.17 23.26
C GLY A 95 12.23 -0.38 23.42
N ASN A 96 12.30 0.82 23.99
CA ASN A 96 11.15 1.70 24.15
C ASN A 96 11.03 2.79 23.06
N SER A 97 11.84 2.73 22.00
CA SER A 97 11.82 3.71 20.91
C SER A 97 11.43 3.08 19.56
N CYS A 98 10.74 3.83 18.69
CA CYS A 98 10.56 3.46 17.29
C CYS A 98 11.54 4.26 16.43
N LEU A 99 12.40 3.57 15.68
CA LEU A 99 13.25 4.16 14.66
C LEU A 99 12.49 4.16 13.33
N ASN A 100 12.12 5.35 12.84
CA ASN A 100 11.37 5.56 11.60
C ASN A 100 11.86 6.83 10.87
N LEU A 101 11.29 7.18 9.71
CA LEU A 101 11.68 8.36 8.92
C LEU A 101 11.67 9.70 9.69
N LYS A 102 10.88 9.81 10.75
CA LYS A 102 10.81 11.01 11.58
C LYS A 102 11.80 10.99 12.73
N THR A 103 11.93 9.86 13.43
CA THR A 103 12.81 9.75 14.61
C THR A 103 14.27 9.54 14.22
N ILE A 104 14.53 9.06 13.01
CA ILE A 104 15.89 8.87 12.47
C ILE A 104 16.72 10.16 12.51
N GLU A 105 16.08 11.33 12.37
CA GLU A 105 16.75 12.63 12.44
C GLU A 105 17.18 13.00 13.86
N PHE A 106 16.51 12.49 14.90
CA PHE A 106 16.94 12.66 16.29
C PHE A 106 18.14 11.78 16.65
N TYR A 107 18.32 10.67 15.92
CA TYR A 107 19.38 9.69 16.17
C TYR A 107 20.57 9.82 15.22
N VAL A 108 20.69 10.88 14.41
CA VAL A 108 21.79 11.01 13.42
C VAL A 108 23.16 10.82 14.07
N ASN A 109 23.42 11.50 15.19
CA ASN A 109 24.68 11.39 15.92
C ASN A 109 24.96 9.97 16.43
N GLN A 110 23.92 9.21 16.76
CA GLN A 110 23.97 7.85 17.25
C GLN A 110 24.20 6.86 16.10
N LEU A 111 23.46 7.01 15.01
CA LEU A 111 23.47 6.14 13.83
C LEU A 111 24.76 6.27 13.02
N GLU A 112 25.30 7.48 12.86
CA GLU A 112 26.60 7.70 12.21
C GLU A 112 27.77 7.04 12.96
N ARG A 113 27.58 6.76 14.26
CA ARG A 113 28.56 6.06 15.10
C ARG A 113 28.40 4.54 15.08
N TRP A 114 27.34 4.00 14.48
CA TRP A 114 27.17 2.54 14.36
C TRP A 114 28.27 1.93 13.50
N PHE A 115 28.69 2.63 12.44
CA PHE A 115 29.75 2.20 11.54
C PHE A 115 30.71 3.35 11.16
N PRO A 116 31.56 3.82 12.08
CA PRO A 116 32.37 5.01 11.85
C PRO A 116 33.34 4.82 10.68
N LYS A 117 33.31 5.74 9.70
CA LYS A 117 34.11 5.70 8.46
C LYS A 117 35.62 5.50 8.69
N GLN A 118 36.15 5.99 9.82
CA GLN A 118 37.58 5.89 10.17
C GLN A 118 38.03 4.47 10.56
N LYS A 119 37.08 3.56 10.82
CA LYS A 119 37.34 2.17 11.23
C LYS A 119 36.90 1.13 10.19
N GLN A 120 36.38 1.58 9.05
CA GLN A 120 36.05 0.72 7.92
C GLN A 120 37.34 0.41 7.13
N GLN A 121 37.68 -0.86 6.96
CA GLN A 121 38.76 -1.24 6.04
C GLN A 121 38.36 -0.94 4.59
N ALA A 122 39.32 -0.57 3.76
CA ALA A 122 39.14 -0.07 2.39
C ALA A 122 38.47 -1.05 1.39
N SER A 123 37.91 -2.20 1.82
CA SER A 123 37.32 -3.20 0.92
C SER A 123 36.00 -3.84 1.36
N SER A 124 35.35 -3.44 2.47
CA SER A 124 34.06 -4.03 2.85
C SER A 124 33.11 -3.03 3.52
N THR A 125 32.02 -2.68 2.82
CA THR A 125 30.88 -1.93 3.38
C THR A 125 30.18 -2.81 4.44
N PRO A 126 29.89 -2.29 5.64
CA PRO A 126 29.20 -3.07 6.66
C PRO A 126 27.76 -3.39 6.23
N SER A 127 27.24 -4.53 6.67
CA SER A 127 25.86 -4.94 6.42
C SER A 127 25.00 -4.77 7.69
N LEU A 128 23.77 -4.31 7.53
CA LEU A 128 22.76 -4.19 8.57
C LEU A 128 21.50 -4.97 8.13
N LEU A 129 21.17 -6.03 8.86
CA LEU A 129 20.05 -6.92 8.54
C LEU A 129 18.93 -6.71 9.56
N LEU A 130 17.75 -6.28 9.11
CA LEU A 130 16.62 -5.89 9.94
C LEU A 130 15.50 -6.92 9.87
N TYR A 131 15.21 -7.58 10.99
CA TYR A 131 14.27 -8.69 11.07
C TYR A 131 12.86 -8.26 11.51
N GLY A 132 12.56 -6.96 11.65
CA GLY A 132 11.21 -6.51 11.97
C GLY A 132 10.20 -6.84 10.88
N CYS A 133 8.97 -7.21 11.26
CA CYS A 133 7.89 -7.48 10.29
C CYS A 133 7.63 -6.24 9.44
N ASN A 134 7.50 -6.44 8.14
CA ASN A 134 7.03 -5.41 7.20
C ASN A 134 7.84 -4.09 7.22
N VAL A 135 9.04 -4.04 7.80
CA VAL A 135 9.83 -2.81 7.98
C VAL A 135 10.09 -2.13 6.64
N ALA A 136 10.32 -2.91 5.59
CA ALA A 136 10.55 -2.45 4.24
C ALA A 136 9.34 -2.65 3.31
N ALA A 137 8.16 -2.92 3.87
CA ALA A 137 6.93 -2.92 3.10
C ALA A 137 6.54 -1.48 2.75
N THR A 138 5.81 -1.32 1.64
CA THR A 138 5.36 -0.03 1.08
C THR A 138 6.48 0.93 0.72
N ASP A 139 6.13 2.06 0.09
CA ASP A 139 7.10 3.09 -0.28
C ASP A 139 7.79 3.73 0.95
N ILE A 140 7.08 3.80 2.08
CA ILE A 140 7.60 4.36 3.34
C ILE A 140 8.66 3.45 3.95
N GLY A 141 8.46 2.12 3.90
CA GLY A 141 9.47 1.18 4.34
C GLY A 141 10.73 1.23 3.48
N ILE A 142 10.57 1.34 2.15
CA ILE A 142 11.69 1.49 1.21
C ILE A 142 12.45 2.80 1.46
N GLU A 143 11.73 3.91 1.67
CA GLU A 143 12.33 5.20 1.97
C GLU A 143 13.03 5.19 3.34
N PHE A 144 12.42 4.58 4.35
CA PHE A 144 12.99 4.42 5.68
C PHE A 144 14.34 3.70 5.64
N ILE A 145 14.41 2.53 4.99
CA ILE A 145 15.68 1.80 4.89
C ILE A 145 16.69 2.54 4.02
N ALA A 146 16.27 3.31 3.01
CA ALA A 146 17.16 4.16 2.23
C ALA A 146 17.77 5.29 3.09
N LYS A 147 16.96 5.95 3.93
CA LYS A 147 17.41 6.99 4.86
C LYS A 147 18.32 6.40 5.95
N LEU A 148 17.98 5.23 6.50
CA LEU A 148 18.81 4.51 7.46
C LEU A 148 20.16 4.09 6.86
N HIS A 149 20.17 3.69 5.59
CA HIS A 149 21.40 3.42 4.84
C HIS A 149 22.26 4.68 4.73
N GLN A 150 21.68 5.85 4.44
CA GLN A 150 22.41 7.11 4.38
C GLN A 150 23.05 7.49 5.73
N LYS A 151 22.31 7.37 6.85
CA LYS A 151 22.81 7.77 8.18
C LYS A 151 23.85 6.79 8.73
N THR A 152 23.70 5.50 8.48
CA THR A 152 24.60 4.46 9.03
C THR A 152 25.77 4.14 8.11
N GLY A 153 25.64 4.35 6.80
CA GLY A 153 26.61 3.93 5.79
C GLY A 153 26.68 2.42 5.54
N ALA A 154 25.77 1.63 6.12
CA ALA A 154 25.71 0.18 5.97
C ALA A 154 24.78 -0.23 4.82
N GLN A 155 25.10 -1.31 4.10
CA GLN A 155 24.15 -1.97 3.20
C GLN A 155 23.03 -2.59 4.03
N ILE A 156 21.77 -2.29 3.71
CA ILE A 156 20.63 -2.73 4.51
C ILE A 156 19.86 -3.80 3.76
N ALA A 157 19.49 -4.88 4.47
CA ALA A 157 18.47 -5.82 4.06
C ALA A 157 17.37 -5.84 5.12
N ALA A 158 16.11 -5.80 4.71
CA ALA A 158 14.95 -5.75 5.60
C ALA A 158 13.77 -6.55 5.03
N SER A 159 12.88 -6.99 5.91
CA SER A 159 11.69 -7.73 5.51
C SER A 159 10.59 -6.81 5.01
N SER A 160 9.97 -7.17 3.89
CA SER A 160 8.71 -6.58 3.40
C SER A 160 7.47 -7.39 3.82
N THR A 161 7.70 -8.49 4.53
CA THR A 161 6.65 -9.43 4.95
C THR A 161 6.77 -9.69 6.45
N PRO A 162 5.84 -10.43 7.06
CA PRO A 162 6.05 -10.86 8.43
C PRO A 162 7.34 -11.69 8.56
N THR A 163 8.18 -11.36 9.55
CA THR A 163 9.40 -12.10 9.86
C THR A 163 9.14 -13.13 10.97
N GLY A 164 9.61 -14.36 10.79
CA GLY A 164 9.51 -15.40 11.82
C GLY A 164 9.17 -16.78 11.27
N HIS A 165 8.51 -17.60 12.09
CA HIS A 165 8.21 -18.99 11.77
C HIS A 165 7.23 -19.11 10.61
N SER A 166 7.59 -19.96 9.64
CA SER A 166 6.75 -20.23 8.47
C SER A 166 5.37 -20.78 8.80
N ALA A 167 5.18 -21.37 9.99
CA ALA A 167 3.86 -21.85 10.40
C ALA A 167 2.88 -20.74 10.85
N LEU A 168 3.31 -19.50 10.98
CA LEU A 168 2.42 -18.40 11.38
C LEU A 168 2.44 -17.26 10.34
N GLY A 169 2.89 -17.55 9.11
CA GLY A 169 2.92 -16.56 8.04
C GLY A 169 4.19 -15.74 7.95
N GLY A 170 5.16 -15.98 8.83
CA GLY A 170 6.45 -15.32 8.78
C GLY A 170 7.43 -16.06 7.90
N ASN A 171 8.46 -15.38 7.45
CA ASN A 171 9.62 -16.05 6.92
C ASN A 171 10.88 -15.33 7.38
N TRP A 172 12.06 -15.90 7.13
CA TRP A 172 13.33 -15.29 7.57
C TRP A 172 14.04 -14.55 6.43
N LYS A 173 13.35 -14.30 5.31
CA LYS A 173 13.91 -13.58 4.17
C LYS A 173 13.86 -12.09 4.46
N LEU A 174 14.84 -11.39 3.92
CA LEU A 174 14.94 -9.93 3.96
C LEU A 174 14.93 -9.48 2.51
N GLU A 175 13.73 -9.36 1.94
CA GLU A 175 13.53 -9.29 0.49
C GLU A 175 13.90 -7.95 -0.11
N VAL A 176 13.95 -6.90 0.72
CA VAL A 176 14.25 -5.54 0.28
C VAL A 176 15.65 -5.16 0.72
N THR A 177 16.48 -4.76 -0.25
CA THR A 177 17.87 -4.38 -0.01
C THR A 177 18.18 -3.00 -0.56
N THR A 178 18.96 -2.19 0.14
CA THR A 178 19.35 -0.84 -0.34
C THR A 178 20.42 -0.89 -1.44
N GLN A 179 21.14 -2.01 -1.55
CA GLN A 179 22.12 -2.31 -2.61
C GLN A 179 22.19 -3.83 -2.82
N ARG A 180 22.73 -4.28 -3.97
CA ARG A 180 23.02 -5.71 -4.18
C ARG A 180 23.99 -6.20 -3.10
N MET A 181 23.52 -7.09 -2.23
CA MET A 181 24.31 -7.69 -1.16
C MET A 181 24.01 -9.19 -1.02
N THR A 182 24.98 -9.95 -0.53
CA THR A 182 24.74 -11.36 -0.17
C THR A 182 24.16 -11.43 1.24
N ILE A 183 22.93 -11.90 1.35
CA ILE A 183 22.24 -12.04 2.64
C ILE A 183 22.68 -13.37 3.27
N SER A 184 23.39 -13.29 4.40
CA SER A 184 23.62 -14.43 5.29
C SER A 184 23.02 -14.05 6.64
N LEU A 185 22.00 -14.82 7.06
CA LEU A 185 21.17 -14.55 8.23
C LEU A 185 21.91 -14.93 9.52
N ALA A 186 21.58 -14.27 10.64
CA ALA A 186 22.12 -14.61 11.96
C ALA A 186 21.69 -15.99 12.47
N PHE A 187 20.63 -16.56 11.89
CA PHE A 187 20.00 -17.78 12.37
C PHE A 187 20.10 -18.87 11.29
N PRO A 188 20.73 -20.02 11.56
CA PRO A 188 20.70 -21.18 10.67
C PRO A 188 19.30 -21.78 10.62
N VAL A 189 19.03 -22.59 9.59
CA VAL A 189 17.71 -23.21 9.32
C VAL A 189 17.15 -23.95 10.54
N ALA A 190 18.01 -24.61 11.34
CA ALA A 190 17.58 -25.31 12.55
C ALA A 190 16.96 -24.34 13.58
N THR A 191 17.53 -23.16 13.76
CA THR A 191 17.01 -22.12 14.67
C THR A 191 15.75 -21.48 14.11
N GLN A 192 15.72 -21.22 12.80
CA GLN A 192 14.53 -20.71 12.11
C GLN A 192 13.33 -21.66 12.22
N THR A 193 13.61 -22.97 12.26
CA THR A 193 12.61 -24.04 12.43
C THR A 193 12.25 -24.24 13.91
N ALA A 194 13.20 -24.02 14.82
CA ALA A 194 12.97 -24.15 16.26
C ALA A 194 12.23 -22.94 16.85
N TYR A 195 12.38 -21.77 16.25
CA TYR A 195 11.68 -20.56 16.65
C TYR A 195 10.24 -20.57 16.13
N THR A 196 9.25 -20.55 17.02
CA THR A 196 7.85 -20.84 16.68
C THR A 196 6.92 -19.63 16.54
N HIS A 197 7.42 -18.39 16.38
CA HIS A 197 6.61 -17.15 16.46
C HIS A 197 6.71 -16.21 15.23
N VAL A 198 5.79 -15.23 15.05
CA VAL A 198 5.79 -14.14 14.03
C VAL A 198 5.46 -12.78 14.67
N LEU A 199 5.34 -11.67 13.92
CA LEU A 199 5.07 -10.31 14.46
C LEU A 199 3.79 -9.63 13.86
N ASN A 200 2.61 -10.30 13.83
CA ASN A 200 1.37 -9.97 13.04
C ASN A 200 0.24 -9.11 13.70
N THR A 201 0.29 -8.80 15.01
CA THR A 201 -0.72 -7.94 15.69
C THR A 201 -0.13 -6.54 15.89
N SER A 202 -0.87 -5.48 15.58
CA SER A 202 -0.40 -4.08 15.66
C SER A 202 -1.33 -3.19 16.49
N ARG A 203 -0.77 -2.25 17.25
CA ARG A 203 -1.52 -1.20 17.97
C ARG A 203 -1.65 0.02 17.08
N VAL A 204 -2.83 0.64 17.06
CA VAL A 204 -3.14 1.82 16.23
C VAL A 204 -3.53 3.05 17.04
N SER A 205 -3.82 2.92 18.33
CA SER A 205 -3.88 4.05 19.29
C SER A 205 -2.47 4.57 19.61
N ILE A 206 -1.77 5.05 18.57
CA ILE A 206 -0.41 5.56 18.67
C ILE A 206 -0.36 7.03 18.27
N GLY A 207 0.37 7.81 19.05
CA GLY A 207 0.63 9.21 18.78
C GLY A 207 1.86 9.44 17.92
N GLN A 208 2.19 10.71 17.75
CA GLN A 208 3.35 11.13 16.97
C GLN A 208 4.65 10.43 17.42
N GLY A 209 5.36 9.82 16.48
CA GLY A 209 6.60 9.07 16.77
C GLY A 209 6.39 7.62 17.25
N GLY A 210 5.17 7.11 17.17
CA GLY A 210 4.84 5.72 17.56
C GLY A 210 4.61 5.53 19.06
N ASN A 211 4.45 6.63 19.81
CA ASN A 211 4.18 6.57 21.25
C ASN A 211 2.79 6.00 21.50
N GLN A 212 2.63 5.04 22.42
CA GLN A 212 1.31 4.57 22.84
C GLN A 212 0.45 5.73 23.39
N ALA A 213 -0.87 5.63 23.25
CA ALA A 213 -1.81 6.49 23.94
C ALA A 213 -1.52 6.50 25.45
N ASN A 214 -1.55 7.69 26.08
CA ASN A 214 -1.31 7.82 27.51
C ASN A 214 -2.59 7.69 28.35
N ASN A 215 -3.72 7.37 27.71
CA ASN A 215 -5.01 7.15 28.33
C ASN A 215 -5.86 6.25 27.41
N ASN A 216 -7.10 5.95 27.80
CA ASN A 216 -7.95 4.97 27.13
C ASN A 216 -8.43 5.41 25.74
N SER A 217 -8.44 4.44 24.82
CA SER A 217 -9.06 4.52 23.50
C SER A 217 -10.21 3.50 23.38
N PHE A 218 -11.27 3.87 22.67
CA PHE A 218 -12.54 3.15 22.64
C PHE A 218 -13.15 3.10 21.22
N TYR A 219 -14.07 2.16 21.02
CA TYR A 219 -14.98 2.09 19.87
C TYR A 219 -14.29 2.26 18.50
N PRO A 220 -13.45 1.31 18.08
CA PRO A 220 -12.83 1.41 16.78
C PRO A 220 -13.83 1.15 15.65
N ALA A 221 -13.66 1.86 14.55
CA ALA A 221 -14.32 1.64 13.27
C ALA A 221 -13.26 1.60 12.17
N ILE A 222 -13.47 0.81 11.11
CA ILE A 222 -12.45 0.54 10.09
C ILE A 222 -13.01 0.72 8.68
N SER A 223 -12.21 1.33 7.79
CA SER A 223 -12.57 1.49 6.38
C SER A 223 -12.61 0.16 5.62
N ALA A 224 -13.19 0.14 4.42
CA ALA A 224 -13.37 -1.09 3.64
C ALA A 224 -12.05 -1.78 3.30
N SER A 225 -11.00 -1.00 3.01
CA SER A 225 -9.65 -1.49 2.74
C SER A 225 -8.88 -1.91 4.00
N GLY A 226 -9.33 -1.48 5.17
CA GLY A 226 -8.58 -1.59 6.42
C GLY A 226 -7.50 -0.54 6.63
N ARG A 227 -7.34 0.41 5.69
CA ARG A 227 -6.33 1.46 5.77
C ARG A 227 -6.59 2.47 6.88
N TYR A 228 -7.85 2.86 7.09
CA TYR A 228 -8.19 3.92 8.03
C TYR A 228 -8.96 3.33 9.21
N VAL A 229 -8.50 3.63 10.42
CA VAL A 229 -9.15 3.23 11.67
C VAL A 229 -9.57 4.47 12.43
N ALA A 230 -10.87 4.72 12.53
CA ALA A 230 -11.43 5.78 13.37
C ALA A 230 -11.67 5.25 14.79
N PHE A 231 -11.42 6.06 15.82
CA PHE A 231 -11.66 5.68 17.20
C PHE A 231 -11.83 6.89 18.12
N LEU A 232 -12.50 6.69 19.25
CA LEU A 232 -12.62 7.67 20.33
C LEU A 232 -11.42 7.53 21.26
N SER A 233 -10.83 8.62 21.74
CA SER A 233 -9.78 8.54 22.78
C SER A 233 -9.79 9.76 23.70
N ASN A 234 -9.38 9.56 24.95
CA ASN A 234 -9.13 10.63 25.91
C ASN A 234 -7.63 10.85 26.18
N ALA A 235 -6.77 10.34 25.29
CA ALA A 235 -5.33 10.47 25.35
C ALA A 235 -4.87 11.77 24.68
N ASN A 236 -4.23 12.64 25.46
CA ASN A 236 -3.78 13.95 25.00
C ASN A 236 -2.43 13.94 24.25
N ASN A 237 -1.89 12.74 23.98
CA ASN A 237 -0.59 12.56 23.32
C ASN A 237 -0.70 11.93 21.93
N LEU A 238 -1.92 11.68 21.42
CA LEU A 238 -2.12 11.13 20.09
C LEU A 238 -1.79 12.14 18.98
N VAL A 239 -2.10 13.42 19.21
CA VAL A 239 -1.73 14.53 18.32
C VAL A 239 -1.07 15.65 19.12
N ALA A 240 -0.34 16.54 18.43
CA ALA A 240 0.17 17.74 19.06
C ALA A 240 -0.98 18.71 19.39
N ASN A 241 -0.89 19.40 20.53
CA ASN A 241 -1.88 20.39 20.97
C ASN A 241 -3.30 19.81 21.17
N ASP A 242 -3.40 18.58 21.66
CA ASP A 242 -4.59 18.15 22.38
C ASP A 242 -4.54 18.74 23.79
N THR A 243 -5.46 19.67 24.06
CA THR A 243 -5.46 20.51 25.26
C THR A 243 -6.78 20.54 26.00
N ASN A 244 -7.85 20.02 25.38
CA ASN A 244 -9.20 20.10 25.91
C ASN A 244 -9.43 19.10 27.08
N ASN A 245 -8.60 18.06 27.22
CA ASN A 245 -8.75 16.97 28.20
C ASN A 245 -10.14 16.31 28.18
N VAL A 246 -10.79 16.28 27.02
CA VAL A 246 -12.04 15.56 26.80
C VAL A 246 -11.81 14.40 25.82
N ASN A 247 -12.84 13.60 25.56
CA ASN A 247 -12.74 12.59 24.51
C ASN A 247 -12.80 13.28 23.14
N ASP A 248 -11.91 12.87 22.24
CA ASP A 248 -11.81 13.31 20.86
C ASP A 248 -11.92 12.12 19.90
N ILE A 249 -12.26 12.41 18.65
CA ILE A 249 -12.28 11.40 17.57
C ILE A 249 -10.99 11.51 16.78
N PHE A 250 -10.34 10.38 16.58
CA PHE A 250 -9.10 10.24 15.85
C PHE A 250 -9.27 9.28 14.68
N VAL A 251 -8.45 9.47 13.64
CA VAL A 251 -8.28 8.53 12.54
C VAL A 251 -6.79 8.20 12.41
N TYR A 252 -6.48 6.90 12.49
CA TYR A 252 -5.17 6.36 12.18
C TYR A 252 -5.13 5.84 10.75
N ASP A 253 -4.13 6.28 9.98
CA ASP A 253 -3.81 5.74 8.66
C ASP A 253 -2.73 4.67 8.80
N THR A 254 -3.10 3.40 8.58
CA THR A 254 -2.21 2.25 8.72
C THR A 254 -1.13 2.20 7.65
N GLU A 255 -1.31 2.92 6.54
CA GLU A 255 -0.31 2.98 5.47
C GLU A 255 0.80 3.96 5.84
N THR A 256 0.46 5.12 6.39
CA THR A 256 1.41 6.20 6.72
C THR A 256 1.89 6.15 8.17
N GLY A 257 1.19 5.43 9.04
CA GLY A 257 1.44 5.39 10.47
C GLY A 257 1.09 6.70 11.20
N THR A 258 0.20 7.53 10.64
CA THR A 258 -0.17 8.83 11.21
C THR A 258 -1.55 8.82 11.84
N THR A 259 -1.66 9.46 13.02
CA THR A 259 -2.92 9.74 13.70
C THR A 259 -3.30 11.20 13.53
N ASN A 260 -4.54 11.45 13.09
CA ASN A 260 -5.11 12.80 12.97
C ASN A 260 -6.38 12.91 13.82
N ARG A 261 -6.57 14.04 14.50
CA ARG A 261 -7.82 14.36 15.17
C ARG A 261 -8.83 14.89 14.14
N VAL A 262 -10.05 14.37 14.18
CA VAL A 262 -11.15 14.75 13.27
C VAL A 262 -12.32 15.43 13.97
N SER A 263 -12.38 15.41 15.30
CA SER A 263 -13.26 16.27 16.12
C SER A 263 -12.75 17.72 16.12
N VAL A 264 -12.78 18.37 14.95
CA VAL A 264 -12.30 19.75 14.75
C VAL A 264 -13.35 20.63 14.08
N GLY A 265 -13.43 21.88 14.50
CA GLY A 265 -14.20 22.95 13.86
C GLY A 265 -13.43 23.69 12.76
N PRO A 266 -13.99 24.80 12.25
CA PRO A 266 -13.39 25.59 11.17
C PRO A 266 -11.94 25.98 11.44
N GLY A 267 -11.05 25.72 10.48
CA GLY A 267 -9.61 26.01 10.61
C GLY A 267 -8.83 25.00 11.47
N GLY A 268 -9.41 23.82 11.74
CA GLY A 268 -8.77 22.76 12.52
C GLY A 268 -8.79 23.02 14.03
N ILE A 269 -9.70 23.88 14.50
CA ILE A 269 -9.83 24.20 15.92
C ILE A 269 -10.38 22.98 16.66
N GLU A 270 -9.71 22.56 17.72
CA GLU A 270 -10.13 21.46 18.60
C GLU A 270 -11.55 21.66 19.16
N ALA A 271 -12.32 20.57 19.23
CA ALA A 271 -13.62 20.56 19.88
C ALA A 271 -13.52 21.03 21.34
N ASN A 272 -14.43 21.91 21.77
CA ASN A 272 -14.42 22.47 23.12
C ASN A 272 -15.20 21.63 24.15
N ASN A 273 -15.77 20.52 23.73
CA ASN A 273 -16.50 19.58 24.57
C ASN A 273 -16.37 18.16 24.02
N ALA A 274 -16.71 17.16 24.84
CA ALA A 274 -16.44 15.76 24.53
C ALA A 274 -17.23 15.24 23.33
N ALA A 275 -16.55 14.51 22.46
CA ALA A 275 -17.19 13.47 21.65
C ALA A 275 -17.62 12.30 22.53
N ASN A 276 -18.66 11.58 22.14
CA ASN A 276 -19.09 10.36 22.82
C ASN A 276 -19.37 9.27 21.80
N GLY A 277 -19.62 8.04 22.26
CA GLY A 277 -20.05 6.96 21.39
C GLY A 277 -19.02 6.49 20.35
N ALA A 278 -19.47 5.61 19.47
CA ALA A 278 -18.68 5.04 18.40
C ALA A 278 -18.70 5.96 17.16
N PRO A 279 -17.54 6.30 16.57
CA PRO A 279 -17.50 6.91 15.25
C PRO A 279 -17.89 5.87 14.18
N ALA A 280 -18.35 6.37 13.03
CA ALA A 280 -18.53 5.57 11.81
C ALA A 280 -17.67 6.15 10.67
N ILE A 281 -17.18 5.29 9.79
CA ILE A 281 -16.25 5.65 8.71
C ILE A 281 -16.74 5.09 7.37
N SER A 282 -16.69 5.92 6.33
CA SER A 282 -16.98 5.54 4.94
C SER A 282 -15.94 4.55 4.38
N ALA A 283 -16.27 3.86 3.29
CA ALA A 283 -15.46 2.76 2.75
C ALA A 283 -14.06 3.20 2.31
N ASP A 284 -13.93 4.41 1.76
CA ASP A 284 -12.67 5.01 1.36
C ASP A 284 -11.94 5.74 2.51
N GLY A 285 -12.57 5.86 3.68
CA GLY A 285 -12.07 6.59 4.84
C GLY A 285 -12.17 8.11 4.74
N ARG A 286 -12.90 8.64 3.74
CA ARG A 286 -13.02 10.08 3.52
C ARG A 286 -13.93 10.77 4.53
N TYR A 287 -15.09 10.19 4.78
CA TYR A 287 -16.12 10.74 5.66
C TYR A 287 -16.15 10.00 6.99
N ILE A 288 -16.05 10.75 8.09
CA ILE A 288 -16.13 10.27 9.47
C ILE A 288 -17.36 10.86 10.15
N ALA A 289 -18.35 10.04 10.50
CA ALA A 289 -19.50 10.45 11.29
C ALA A 289 -19.24 10.23 12.78
N PHE A 290 -19.61 11.19 13.62
CA PHE A 290 -19.42 11.10 15.08
C PHE A 290 -20.41 11.99 15.83
N GLU A 291 -20.67 11.67 17.09
CA GLU A 291 -21.49 12.48 17.99
C GLU A 291 -20.62 13.37 18.90
N SER A 292 -21.06 14.59 19.21
CA SER A 292 -20.33 15.50 20.10
C SER A 292 -21.24 16.53 20.77
N TYR A 293 -20.90 16.92 22.00
CA TYR A 293 -21.51 18.05 22.73
C TYR A 293 -20.83 19.40 22.44
N ALA A 294 -19.89 19.46 21.50
CA ALA A 294 -19.09 20.65 21.22
C ALA A 294 -19.84 21.64 20.35
N ASP A 295 -20.04 22.86 20.89
CA ASP A 295 -20.74 23.95 20.19
C ASP A 295 -19.86 24.69 19.17
N ASN A 296 -18.57 24.34 19.07
CA ASN A 296 -17.60 25.01 18.21
C ASN A 296 -17.20 24.19 16.96
N LEU A 297 -17.80 23.03 16.74
CA LEU A 297 -17.57 22.22 15.54
C LEU A 297 -18.19 22.85 14.28
N VAL A 298 -19.27 23.62 14.44
CA VAL A 298 -19.91 24.44 13.42
C VAL A 298 -20.35 25.78 14.01
N ALA A 299 -20.48 26.83 13.20
CA ALA A 299 -20.70 28.20 13.72
C ALA A 299 -22.07 28.46 14.37
N ASP A 300 -23.10 27.68 14.00
CA ASP A 300 -24.49 27.88 14.42
C ASP A 300 -25.00 26.75 15.33
N ASP A 301 -24.10 26.10 16.07
CA ASP A 301 -24.50 25.17 17.12
C ASP A 301 -24.86 25.92 18.41
N THR A 302 -26.13 25.82 18.80
CA THR A 302 -26.69 26.61 19.91
C THR A 302 -27.64 25.81 20.79
N ASN A 303 -27.85 24.52 20.53
CA ASN A 303 -28.85 23.71 21.23
C ASN A 303 -28.32 23.14 22.56
N ASN A 304 -27.01 23.12 22.80
CA ASN A 304 -26.32 22.50 23.95
C ASN A 304 -26.60 20.99 24.13
N PHE A 305 -26.99 20.30 23.05
CA PHE A 305 -27.19 18.86 23.03
C PHE A 305 -26.07 18.18 22.24
N SER A 306 -25.96 16.86 22.38
CA SER A 306 -25.08 16.10 21.48
C SER A 306 -25.72 16.10 20.09
N ASP A 307 -24.93 16.45 19.10
CA ASP A 307 -25.30 16.47 17.69
C ASP A 307 -24.47 15.47 16.90
N ILE A 308 -24.96 15.08 15.71
CA ILE A 308 -24.21 14.24 14.78
C ILE A 308 -23.48 15.12 13.78
N PHE A 309 -22.19 14.88 13.63
CA PHE A 309 -21.31 15.58 12.70
C PHE A 309 -20.70 14.61 11.71
N VAL A 310 -20.36 15.11 10.52
CA VAL A 310 -19.54 14.42 9.52
C VAL A 310 -18.33 15.29 9.20
N TYR A 311 -17.14 14.74 9.40
CA TYR A 311 -15.88 15.31 8.95
C TYR A 311 -15.48 14.75 7.59
N ASP A 312 -15.20 15.61 6.62
CA ASP A 312 -14.63 15.26 5.32
C ASP A 312 -13.11 15.47 5.36
N THR A 313 -12.35 14.37 5.34
CA THR A 313 -10.88 14.37 5.43
C THR A 313 -10.19 14.97 4.21
N GLN A 314 -10.90 15.12 3.08
CA GLN A 314 -10.35 15.74 1.87
C GLN A 314 -10.50 17.26 1.89
N THR A 315 -11.66 17.75 2.30
CA THR A 315 -11.94 19.20 2.37
C THR A 315 -11.56 19.81 3.72
N LEU A 316 -11.31 18.96 4.73
CA LEU A 316 -11.01 19.32 6.11
C LEU A 316 -12.14 20.14 6.74
N THR A 317 -13.39 19.77 6.46
CA THR A 317 -14.60 20.46 6.94
C THR A 317 -15.49 19.54 7.76
N THR A 318 -16.14 20.12 8.78
CA THR A 318 -17.13 19.46 9.63
C THR A 318 -18.52 20.02 9.35
N ASN A 319 -19.49 19.14 9.13
CA ASN A 319 -20.89 19.50 8.90
C ASN A 319 -21.79 18.78 9.91
N ARG A 320 -22.73 19.49 10.53
CA ARG A 320 -23.78 18.88 11.35
C ARG A 320 -24.85 18.24 10.48
N VAL A 321 -25.22 17.00 10.76
CA VAL A 321 -26.22 16.23 10.02
C VAL A 321 -27.45 15.87 10.85
N SER A 322 -27.45 16.11 12.17
CA SER A 322 -28.64 16.09 13.04
C SER A 322 -29.51 17.35 12.84
N VAL A 323 -29.95 17.58 11.60
CA VAL A 323 -30.77 18.72 11.19
C VAL A 323 -32.07 18.25 10.52
N ASP A 324 -33.09 19.11 10.47
CA ASP A 324 -34.26 18.90 9.62
C ASP A 324 -33.95 19.20 8.13
N SER A 325 -34.92 18.98 7.24
CA SER A 325 -34.75 19.23 5.80
C SER A 325 -34.69 20.73 5.43
N GLN A 326 -34.71 21.62 6.42
CA GLN A 326 -34.52 23.06 6.29
C GLN A 326 -33.22 23.52 6.98
N ALA A 327 -32.36 22.57 7.37
CA ALA A 327 -31.11 22.76 8.09
C ALA A 327 -31.24 23.34 9.50
N ASN A 328 -32.43 23.26 10.13
CA ASN A 328 -32.57 23.59 11.54
C ASN A 328 -32.03 22.44 12.39
N GLN A 329 -31.21 22.74 13.40
CA GLN A 329 -30.68 21.74 14.33
C GLN A 329 -31.78 21.02 15.11
N GLY A 330 -31.52 19.77 15.48
CA GLY A 330 -32.34 19.02 16.42
C GLY A 330 -32.50 19.76 17.75
N ASN A 331 -33.68 19.64 18.36
CA ASN A 331 -34.01 20.27 19.64
C ASN A 331 -33.75 19.37 20.86
N ASN A 332 -33.04 18.25 20.67
CA ASN A 332 -32.67 17.29 21.69
C ASN A 332 -31.46 16.46 21.21
N VAL A 333 -30.96 15.60 22.09
CA VAL A 333 -29.77 14.75 21.87
C VAL A 333 -29.94 13.82 20.65
N SER A 334 -28.92 13.74 19.81
CA SER A 334 -28.76 12.74 18.75
C SER A 334 -27.48 11.93 18.96
N LEU A 335 -27.53 10.62 18.75
CA LEU A 335 -26.48 9.66 19.10
C LEU A 335 -26.29 8.57 18.02
N SER A 336 -25.28 7.72 18.22
CA SER A 336 -25.07 6.44 17.52
C SER A 336 -25.13 6.54 15.98
N PRO A 337 -24.22 7.31 15.34
CA PRO A 337 -24.23 7.46 13.89
C PRO A 337 -23.74 6.21 13.15
N ALA A 338 -24.32 5.94 11.98
CA ALA A 338 -23.85 4.99 10.98
C ALA A 338 -23.82 5.68 9.60
N ILE A 339 -22.86 5.31 8.74
CA ILE A 339 -22.64 6.00 7.46
C ILE A 339 -22.52 5.02 6.28
N SER A 340 -23.06 5.39 5.12
CA SER A 340 -22.93 4.61 3.88
C SER A 340 -21.49 4.62 3.34
N ALA A 341 -21.18 3.67 2.45
CA ALA A 341 -19.83 3.48 1.93
C ALA A 341 -19.27 4.70 1.20
N ASP A 342 -20.14 5.47 0.53
CA ASP A 342 -19.81 6.71 -0.18
C ASP A 342 -19.92 7.97 0.69
N GLY A 343 -20.32 7.84 1.96
CA GLY A 343 -20.55 8.96 2.88
C GLY A 343 -21.84 9.75 2.65
N ARG A 344 -22.71 9.32 1.72
CA ARG A 344 -23.91 10.07 1.35
C ARG A 344 -25.03 9.99 2.39
N TYR A 345 -25.26 8.82 2.96
CA TYR A 345 -26.37 8.57 3.88
C TYR A 345 -25.84 8.39 5.29
N VAL A 346 -26.36 9.16 6.23
CA VAL A 346 -26.03 9.05 7.66
C VAL A 346 -27.28 8.66 8.43
N ALA A 347 -27.29 7.46 9.00
CA ALA A 347 -28.33 7.02 9.92
C ALA A 347 -27.93 7.38 11.36
N PHE A 348 -28.88 7.78 12.20
CA PHE A 348 -28.62 8.10 13.60
C PHE A 348 -29.90 7.99 14.44
N GLU A 349 -29.75 7.83 15.75
CA GLU A 349 -30.86 7.86 16.70
C GLU A 349 -31.03 9.29 17.27
N SER A 350 -32.26 9.73 17.50
CA SER A 350 -32.49 11.07 18.05
C SER A 350 -33.73 11.14 18.93
N TYR A 351 -33.62 11.94 20.01
CA TYR A 351 -34.74 12.34 20.87
C TYR A 351 -35.44 13.62 20.36
N ALA A 352 -35.01 14.16 19.22
CA ALA A 352 -35.43 15.46 18.72
C ALA A 352 -36.75 15.39 17.94
N SER A 353 -37.81 15.92 18.56
CA SER A 353 -39.16 16.04 17.98
C SER A 353 -39.29 16.93 16.73
N ASN A 354 -38.23 17.65 16.31
CA ASN A 354 -38.30 18.63 15.23
C ASN A 354 -37.52 18.25 13.97
N LEU A 355 -36.89 17.07 13.91
CA LEU A 355 -36.16 16.63 12.70
C LEU A 355 -37.11 16.32 11.53
N VAL A 356 -38.37 15.98 11.83
CA VAL A 356 -39.47 15.81 10.88
C VAL A 356 -40.77 16.39 11.47
N ALA A 357 -41.71 16.83 10.63
CA ALA A 357 -42.89 17.60 11.07
C ALA A 357 -43.92 16.80 11.91
N ASP A 358 -43.93 15.47 11.79
CA ASP A 358 -44.92 14.58 12.41
C ASP A 358 -44.30 13.62 13.45
N ASP A 359 -43.20 14.02 14.07
CA ASP A 359 -42.67 13.31 15.25
C ASP A 359 -43.44 13.73 16.51
N THR A 360 -44.25 12.80 17.01
CA THR A 360 -45.19 13.05 18.11
C THR A 360 -45.20 11.96 19.18
N ASN A 361 -44.37 10.93 19.04
CA ASN A 361 -44.37 9.78 19.93
C ASN A 361 -43.61 10.05 21.26
N ASN A 362 -42.74 11.07 21.30
CA ASN A 362 -41.85 11.41 22.42
C ASN A 362 -40.86 10.29 22.79
N PHE A 363 -40.55 9.40 21.85
CA PHE A 363 -39.56 8.35 21.99
C PHE A 363 -38.35 8.63 21.09
N VAL A 364 -37.27 7.87 21.29
CA VAL A 364 -36.14 7.88 20.35
C VAL A 364 -36.57 7.23 19.04
N ASP A 365 -36.31 7.92 17.95
CA ASP A 365 -36.54 7.44 16.60
C ASP A 365 -35.21 7.35 15.83
N ILE A 366 -35.18 6.47 14.82
CA ILE A 366 -34.10 6.40 13.84
C ILE A 366 -34.39 7.32 12.66
N PHE A 367 -33.41 8.13 12.29
CA PHE A 367 -33.43 9.05 11.15
C PHE A 367 -32.30 8.73 10.18
N VAL A 368 -32.50 9.08 8.90
CA VAL A 368 -31.47 9.09 7.86
C VAL A 368 -31.41 10.47 7.23
N TYR A 369 -30.21 11.05 7.21
CA TYR A 369 -29.88 12.27 6.49
C TYR A 369 -29.18 11.93 5.16
N ASP A 370 -29.71 12.42 4.05
CA ASP A 370 -29.05 12.37 2.73
C ASP A 370 -28.26 13.67 2.53
N THR A 371 -26.93 13.58 2.54
CA THR A 371 -26.02 14.73 2.45
C THR A 371 -26.03 15.40 1.08
N GLN A 372 -26.56 14.73 0.05
CA GLN A 372 -26.66 15.27 -1.30
C GLN A 372 -27.98 16.03 -1.51
N THR A 373 -29.10 15.47 -1.05
CA THR A 373 -30.41 16.12 -1.19
C THR A 373 -30.76 17.03 -0.02
N LEU A 374 -29.98 16.98 1.07
CA LEU A 374 -30.17 17.71 2.31
C LEU A 374 -31.54 17.43 2.94
N THR A 375 -31.93 16.16 2.95
CA THR A 375 -33.23 15.72 3.47
C THR A 375 -33.07 14.74 4.61
N THR A 376 -33.89 14.92 5.64
CA THR A 376 -33.96 14.05 6.82
C THR A 376 -35.27 13.28 6.81
N ASN A 377 -35.19 11.95 6.90
CA ASN A 377 -36.35 11.07 6.94
C ASN A 377 -36.29 10.16 8.16
N ARG A 378 -37.40 10.02 8.88
CA ARG A 378 -37.55 8.98 9.90
C ARG A 378 -37.73 7.61 9.24
N VAL A 379 -36.95 6.63 9.66
CA VAL A 379 -36.98 5.25 9.13
C VAL A 379 -37.51 4.22 10.14
N SER A 380 -37.69 4.61 11.39
CA SER A 380 -38.41 3.86 12.44
C SER A 380 -39.93 3.96 12.27
N VAL A 381 -40.41 3.54 11.08
CA VAL A 381 -41.82 3.59 10.68
C VAL A 381 -42.30 2.21 10.25
N ASP A 382 -43.62 1.98 10.28
CA ASP A 382 -44.23 0.82 9.64
C ASP A 382 -44.26 0.97 8.10
N SER A 383 -44.70 -0.08 7.38
CA SER A 383 -44.78 -0.06 5.91
C SER A 383 -45.90 0.85 5.34
N GLN A 384 -46.64 1.56 6.19
CA GLN A 384 -47.58 2.62 5.81
C GLN A 384 -47.05 4.03 6.15
N GLY A 385 -45.85 4.12 6.75
CA GLY A 385 -45.21 5.36 7.17
C GLY A 385 -45.65 5.86 8.55
N ASN A 386 -46.37 5.05 9.35
CA ASN A 386 -46.70 5.43 10.72
C ASN A 386 -45.47 5.25 11.62
N GLN A 387 -45.20 6.21 12.49
CA GLN A 387 -44.09 6.13 13.46
C GLN A 387 -44.24 4.96 14.42
N GLY A 388 -43.10 4.43 14.88
CA GLY A 388 -43.05 3.51 16.01
C GLY A 388 -43.74 4.09 17.25
N ASN A 389 -44.43 3.24 18.01
CA ASN A 389 -45.13 3.61 19.24
C ASN A 389 -44.25 3.49 20.50
N ASN A 390 -42.95 3.23 20.33
CA ASN A 390 -41.94 3.11 21.39
C ASN A 390 -40.55 3.36 20.81
N ALA A 391 -39.52 3.38 21.66
CA ALA A 391 -38.16 3.75 21.27
C ALA A 391 -37.47 2.73 20.34
N SER A 392 -36.67 3.25 19.41
CA SER A 392 -35.82 2.50 18.48
C SER A 392 -34.36 2.96 18.62
N PHE A 393 -33.38 2.05 18.47
CA PHE A 393 -31.98 2.35 18.76
C PHE A 393 -31.01 1.67 17.77
N SER A 394 -29.74 2.03 17.89
CA SER A 394 -28.59 1.32 17.28
C SER A 394 -28.74 1.06 15.77
N PRO A 395 -28.82 2.13 14.94
CA PRO A 395 -28.96 1.96 13.49
C PRO A 395 -27.67 1.45 12.84
N SER A 396 -27.84 0.63 11.79
CA SER A 396 -26.78 0.17 10.89
C SER A 396 -27.28 0.29 9.44
N ILE A 397 -26.44 0.76 8.51
CA ILE A 397 -26.86 1.12 7.15
C ILE A 397 -26.03 0.40 6.08
N SER A 398 -26.69 -0.05 4.99
CA SER A 398 -26.02 -0.70 3.86
C SER A 398 -25.11 0.27 3.09
N ALA A 399 -24.17 -0.27 2.29
CA ALA A 399 -23.16 0.52 1.59
C ALA A 399 -23.76 1.53 0.60
N ASP A 400 -24.88 1.18 -0.02
CA ASP A 400 -25.65 2.04 -0.94
C ASP A 400 -26.67 2.95 -0.21
N GLY A 401 -26.76 2.85 1.11
CA GLY A 401 -27.74 3.58 1.93
C GLY A 401 -29.18 3.09 1.84
N ARG A 402 -29.47 2.02 1.09
CA ARG A 402 -30.84 1.57 0.83
C ARG A 402 -31.52 0.91 2.03
N TYR A 403 -30.78 0.10 2.78
CA TYR A 403 -31.32 -0.70 3.89
C TYR A 403 -30.79 -0.18 5.22
N VAL A 404 -31.68 0.02 6.18
CA VAL A 404 -31.33 0.40 7.55
C VAL A 404 -31.82 -0.68 8.50
N ALA A 405 -30.91 -1.37 9.17
CA ALA A 405 -31.21 -2.24 10.28
C ALA A 405 -31.21 -1.42 11.58
N PHE A 406 -32.15 -1.69 12.47
CA PHE A 406 -32.23 -1.07 13.80
C PHE A 406 -33.01 -2.00 14.71
N ASP A 407 -32.90 -1.79 16.02
CA ASP A 407 -33.72 -2.50 16.98
C ASP A 407 -34.80 -1.57 17.57
N SER A 408 -35.91 -2.16 18.03
CA SER A 408 -37.03 -1.36 18.51
C SER A 408 -37.89 -2.09 19.53
N LEU A 409 -38.42 -1.33 20.48
CA LEU A 409 -39.46 -1.74 21.43
C LEU A 409 -40.89 -1.51 20.88
N ALA A 410 -41.01 -1.01 19.65
CA ALA A 410 -42.28 -0.59 19.07
C ALA A 410 -43.06 -1.79 18.50
N SER A 411 -44.23 -2.04 19.08
CA SER A 411 -45.13 -3.15 18.70
C SER A 411 -45.93 -2.91 17.42
N ASN A 412 -45.79 -1.75 16.79
CA ASN A 412 -46.58 -1.37 15.61
C ASN A 412 -45.77 -1.24 14.32
N LEU A 413 -44.46 -1.53 14.33
CA LEU A 413 -43.64 -1.51 13.11
C LEU A 413 -44.03 -2.62 12.13
N VAL A 414 -44.56 -3.73 12.65
CA VAL A 414 -45.19 -4.83 11.89
C VAL A 414 -46.47 -5.30 12.59
N ALA A 415 -47.43 -5.86 11.84
CA ALA A 415 -48.79 -6.13 12.34
C ALA A 415 -48.91 -7.24 13.41
N ASP A 416 -47.92 -8.13 13.50
CA ASP A 416 -47.94 -9.32 14.38
C ASP A 416 -46.82 -9.27 15.43
N ASP A 417 -46.37 -8.07 15.80
CA ASP A 417 -45.46 -7.91 16.94
C ASP A 417 -46.25 -7.91 18.26
N THR A 418 -46.08 -8.98 19.03
CA THR A 418 -46.90 -9.28 20.21
C THR A 418 -46.10 -9.78 21.41
N ASN A 419 -44.78 -9.90 21.29
CA ASN A 419 -43.90 -10.42 22.35
C ASN A 419 -43.60 -9.36 23.43
N ASN A 420 -43.86 -8.08 23.18
CA ASN A 420 -43.53 -6.94 24.06
C ASN A 420 -42.04 -6.88 24.43
N THR A 421 -41.17 -7.32 23.53
CA THR A 421 -39.72 -7.28 23.72
C THR A 421 -39.05 -6.43 22.63
N ARG A 422 -37.74 -6.23 22.74
CA ARG A 422 -36.95 -5.53 21.72
C ARG A 422 -36.69 -6.49 20.56
N ASP A 423 -37.00 -6.07 19.34
CA ASP A 423 -36.86 -6.87 18.12
C ASP A 423 -35.94 -6.15 17.11
N ILE A 424 -35.38 -6.90 16.16
CA ILE A 424 -34.59 -6.33 15.06
C ILE A 424 -35.47 -6.11 13.84
N PHE A 425 -35.38 -4.93 13.25
CA PHE A 425 -36.10 -4.53 12.04
C PHE A 425 -35.14 -4.08 10.95
N VAL A 426 -35.53 -4.29 9.70
CA VAL A 426 -34.88 -3.71 8.52
C VAL A 426 -35.90 -2.89 7.75
N TYR A 427 -35.57 -1.62 7.53
CA TYR A 427 -36.31 -0.72 6.65
C TYR A 427 -35.62 -0.59 5.29
N ASP A 428 -36.33 -0.92 4.21
CA ASP A 428 -35.90 -0.66 2.83
C ASP A 428 -36.43 0.71 2.41
N ILE A 429 -35.52 1.70 2.29
CA ILE A 429 -35.84 3.08 1.93
C ILE A 429 -36.49 3.16 0.55
N GLN A 430 -36.08 2.30 -0.39
CA GLN A 430 -36.58 2.34 -1.76
C GLN A 430 -38.02 1.86 -1.87
N THR A 431 -38.34 0.76 -1.18
CA THR A 431 -39.69 0.16 -1.21
C THR A 431 -40.61 0.68 -0.10
N ARG A 432 -40.04 1.36 0.90
CA ARG A 432 -40.71 1.82 2.13
C ARG A 432 -41.36 0.67 2.89
N THR A 433 -40.62 -0.42 3.05
CA THR A 433 -41.10 -1.61 3.77
C THR A 433 -40.25 -1.88 5.00
N THR A 434 -40.92 -2.28 6.07
CA THR A 434 -40.33 -2.63 7.37
C THR A 434 -40.56 -4.10 7.63
N ASN A 435 -39.48 -4.85 7.84
CA ASN A 435 -39.54 -6.29 8.12
C ASN A 435 -38.82 -6.59 9.43
N ARG A 436 -39.46 -7.37 10.31
CA ARG A 436 -38.79 -7.94 11.49
C ARG A 436 -37.89 -9.10 11.07
N VAL A 437 -36.65 -9.11 11.53
CA VAL A 437 -35.64 -10.15 11.20
C VAL A 437 -35.28 -11.04 12.38
N SER A 438 -35.63 -10.66 13.60
CA SER A 438 -35.62 -11.53 14.80
C SER A 438 -36.77 -12.54 14.78
N VAL A 439 -36.76 -13.43 13.78
CA VAL A 439 -37.80 -14.45 13.55
C VAL A 439 -37.22 -15.86 13.36
N ASP A 440 -37.98 -16.89 13.68
CA ASP A 440 -37.63 -18.27 13.38
C ASP A 440 -37.81 -18.59 11.87
N SER A 441 -37.45 -19.81 11.47
CA SER A 441 -37.58 -20.28 10.07
C SER A 441 -39.02 -20.32 9.52
N GLN A 442 -40.04 -20.17 10.37
CA GLN A 442 -41.46 -20.08 9.99
C GLN A 442 -41.99 -18.64 10.04
N GLY A 443 -41.14 -17.67 10.41
CA GLY A 443 -41.51 -16.27 10.56
C GLY A 443 -42.12 -15.92 11.92
N ASN A 444 -42.09 -16.82 12.91
CA ASN A 444 -42.56 -16.49 14.26
C ASN A 444 -41.52 -15.61 14.94
N GLN A 445 -41.96 -14.61 15.70
CA GLN A 445 -41.08 -13.71 16.44
C GLN A 445 -40.21 -14.41 17.49
N GLY A 446 -39.04 -13.82 17.76
CA GLY A 446 -38.22 -14.14 18.92
C GLY A 446 -39.04 -14.05 20.21
N ASN A 447 -38.77 -14.95 21.15
CA ASN A 447 -39.44 -15.00 22.45
C ASN A 447 -38.72 -14.24 23.57
N ASP A 448 -37.61 -13.57 23.26
CA ASP A 448 -36.85 -12.71 24.16
C ASP A 448 -36.18 -11.56 23.38
N VAL A 449 -35.48 -10.65 24.08
CA VAL A 449 -34.86 -9.45 23.51
C VAL A 449 -33.82 -9.79 22.42
N SER A 450 -33.82 -8.98 21.36
CA SER A 450 -32.78 -8.94 20.31
C SER A 450 -32.34 -7.50 20.07
N PHE A 451 -31.04 -7.24 19.92
CA PHE A 451 -30.50 -5.88 19.75
C PHE A 451 -29.13 -5.84 19.04
N SER A 452 -28.60 -4.62 18.83
CA SER A 452 -27.27 -4.37 18.23
C SER A 452 -27.08 -4.97 16.83
N PRO A 453 -27.90 -4.58 15.84
CA PRO A 453 -27.78 -5.10 14.49
C PRO A 453 -26.59 -4.52 13.73
N ALA A 454 -25.97 -5.33 12.87
CA ALA A 454 -24.98 -4.95 11.87
C ALA A 454 -25.38 -5.51 10.50
N ILE A 455 -25.43 -4.68 9.46
CA ILE A 455 -25.91 -5.07 8.13
C ILE A 455 -24.77 -5.15 7.09
N SER A 456 -24.83 -6.13 6.18
CA SER A 456 -23.87 -6.27 5.07
C SER A 456 -24.03 -5.16 4.03
N ALA A 457 -22.99 -4.96 3.20
CA ALA A 457 -22.95 -3.85 2.23
C ALA A 457 -24.12 -3.88 1.23
N ASP A 458 -24.57 -5.07 0.84
CA ASP A 458 -25.69 -5.29 -0.07
C ASP A 458 -27.07 -5.34 0.63
N GLY A 459 -27.10 -5.25 1.97
CA GLY A 459 -28.31 -5.38 2.77
C GLY A 459 -28.86 -6.81 2.89
N ARG A 460 -28.13 -7.82 2.40
CA ARG A 460 -28.60 -9.21 2.40
C ARG A 460 -28.51 -9.87 3.77
N TYR A 461 -27.46 -9.60 4.53
CA TYR A 461 -27.19 -10.27 5.79
C TYR A 461 -27.25 -9.28 6.94
N VAL A 462 -27.93 -9.65 8.03
CA VAL A 462 -28.02 -8.86 9.26
C VAL A 462 -27.53 -9.71 10.41
N ALA A 463 -26.38 -9.35 10.99
CA ALA A 463 -25.90 -9.93 12.24
C ALA A 463 -26.53 -9.20 13.43
N PHE A 464 -26.91 -9.89 14.50
CA PHE A 464 -27.47 -9.27 15.70
C PHE A 464 -27.32 -10.18 16.92
N GLU A 465 -27.41 -9.60 18.10
CA GLU A 465 -27.44 -10.30 19.38
C GLU A 465 -28.88 -10.66 19.77
N SER A 466 -29.10 -11.85 20.33
CA SER A 466 -30.42 -12.25 20.83
C SER A 466 -30.35 -13.22 22.01
N PHE A 467 -31.24 -13.02 22.98
CA PHE A 467 -31.51 -13.95 24.09
C PHE A 467 -32.64 -14.94 23.76
N ALA A 468 -33.25 -14.83 22.57
CA ALA A 468 -34.40 -15.63 22.19
C ALA A 468 -33.99 -17.06 21.81
N ASN A 469 -34.48 -18.05 22.57
CA ASN A 469 -34.16 -19.47 22.35
C ASN A 469 -34.99 -20.15 21.25
N ASN A 470 -35.75 -19.38 20.46
CA ASN A 470 -36.61 -19.92 19.40
C ASN A 470 -36.22 -19.46 17.98
N LEU A 471 -35.19 -18.63 17.80
CA LEU A 471 -34.77 -18.15 16.47
C LEU A 471 -34.21 -19.27 15.58
N VAL A 472 -33.58 -20.27 16.19
CA VAL A 472 -33.09 -21.49 15.53
C VAL A 472 -33.47 -22.73 16.34
N ALA A 473 -33.50 -23.88 15.68
CA ALA A 473 -33.71 -25.14 16.38
C ALA A 473 -32.54 -25.47 17.31
N ASN A 474 -32.84 -26.07 18.47
CA ASN A 474 -31.85 -26.52 19.46
C ASN A 474 -31.01 -25.39 20.09
N ASP A 475 -31.56 -24.20 20.21
CA ASP A 475 -31.08 -23.27 21.22
C ASP A 475 -31.39 -23.80 22.62
N THR A 476 -30.37 -24.14 23.39
CA THR A 476 -30.58 -24.74 24.72
C THR A 476 -29.77 -24.11 25.84
N ASN A 477 -28.96 -23.10 25.54
CA ASN A 477 -28.05 -22.48 26.51
C ASN A 477 -28.73 -21.35 27.31
N ASN A 478 -29.84 -20.76 26.81
CA ASN A 478 -30.58 -19.64 27.42
C ASN A 478 -29.68 -18.43 27.77
N ILE A 479 -28.75 -18.10 26.89
CA ILE A 479 -27.81 -16.97 27.00
C ILE A 479 -27.85 -16.16 25.70
N GLY A 480 -27.31 -14.95 25.72
CA GLY A 480 -27.19 -14.11 24.53
C GLY A 480 -26.26 -14.72 23.49
N ASP A 481 -26.76 -14.91 22.28
CA ASP A 481 -26.05 -15.50 21.13
C ASP A 481 -26.04 -14.53 19.94
N ILE A 482 -25.07 -14.72 19.03
CA ILE A 482 -25.01 -13.97 17.77
C ILE A 482 -25.71 -14.76 16.67
N PHE A 483 -26.62 -14.10 15.97
CA PHE A 483 -27.35 -14.63 14.82
C PHE A 483 -27.05 -13.83 13.56
N VAL A 484 -27.13 -14.48 12.41
CA VAL A 484 -27.15 -13.84 11.08
C VAL A 484 -28.45 -14.22 10.37
N TYR A 485 -29.23 -13.20 10.03
CA TYR A 485 -30.41 -13.33 9.18
C TYR A 485 -30.03 -13.12 7.71
N ASP A 486 -30.42 -14.04 6.83
CA ASP A 486 -30.33 -13.86 5.38
C ASP A 486 -31.70 -13.39 4.85
N THR A 487 -31.77 -12.15 4.37
CA THR A 487 -33.02 -11.52 3.88
C THR A 487 -33.59 -12.19 2.64
N GLN A 488 -32.76 -12.91 1.88
CA GLN A 488 -33.19 -13.64 0.68
C GLN A 488 -33.87 -14.96 1.04
N THR A 489 -33.28 -15.74 1.96
CA THR A 489 -33.83 -17.02 2.39
C THR A 489 -34.83 -16.88 3.54
N ARG A 490 -34.82 -15.73 4.22
CA ARG A 490 -35.62 -15.40 5.41
C ARG A 490 -35.41 -16.36 6.56
N THR A 491 -34.14 -16.66 6.84
CA THR A 491 -33.77 -17.58 7.92
C THR A 491 -32.63 -17.03 8.76
N ASN A 492 -32.68 -17.35 10.06
CA ASN A 492 -31.59 -17.08 11.00
C ASN A 492 -30.65 -18.28 11.12
N LYS A 493 -29.37 -17.99 11.32
CA LYS A 493 -28.33 -18.95 11.72
C LYS A 493 -27.57 -18.40 12.91
N ARG A 494 -27.32 -19.24 13.93
CA ARG A 494 -26.38 -18.89 15.00
C ARG A 494 -24.95 -18.94 14.48
N VAL A 495 -24.14 -17.96 14.87
CA VAL A 495 -22.71 -17.86 14.50
C VAL A 495 -21.79 -17.81 15.73
N SER A 496 -22.33 -17.61 16.94
CA SER A 496 -21.65 -17.88 18.22
C SER A 496 -21.53 -19.39 18.49
N ILE A 497 -20.89 -20.11 17.57
CA ILE A 497 -20.69 -21.56 17.61
C ILE A 497 -19.21 -21.91 17.42
N ASP A 498 -18.78 -23.08 17.86
CA ASP A 498 -17.47 -23.62 17.51
C ASP A 498 -17.43 -24.18 16.07
N SER A 499 -16.25 -24.58 15.61
CA SER A 499 -16.07 -25.12 14.25
C SER A 499 -16.70 -26.52 14.05
N GLN A 500 -17.31 -27.10 15.09
CA GLN A 500 -18.09 -28.35 15.04
C GLN A 500 -19.60 -28.08 15.09
N GLY A 501 -20.00 -26.81 15.25
CA GLY A 501 -21.39 -26.37 15.31
C GLY A 501 -22.01 -26.41 16.72
N ASN A 502 -21.21 -26.55 17.77
CA ASN A 502 -21.71 -26.46 19.15
C ASN A 502 -21.85 -24.99 19.55
N GLN A 503 -22.97 -24.64 20.20
CA GLN A 503 -23.20 -23.28 20.71
C GLN A 503 -22.18 -22.88 21.78
N GLY A 504 -21.87 -21.59 21.85
CA GLY A 504 -21.12 -20.99 22.95
C GLY A 504 -21.76 -21.31 24.30
N ASN A 505 -20.94 -21.49 25.33
CA ASN A 505 -21.37 -21.80 26.68
C ASN A 505 -21.49 -20.57 27.60
N ASN A 506 -21.28 -19.38 27.05
CA ASN A 506 -21.41 -18.09 27.73
C ASN A 506 -21.76 -16.99 26.71
N GLU A 507 -22.15 -15.82 27.19
CA GLU A 507 -22.74 -14.75 26.35
C GLU A 507 -21.77 -14.26 25.24
N SER A 508 -22.34 -13.89 24.09
CA SER A 508 -21.66 -13.24 22.97
C SER A 508 -22.34 -11.92 22.61
N PHE A 509 -21.57 -10.89 22.24
CA PHE A 509 -22.06 -9.52 22.03
C PHE A 509 -21.42 -8.85 20.79
N SER A 510 -21.89 -7.63 20.51
CA SER A 510 -21.32 -6.66 19.57
C SER A 510 -20.90 -7.24 18.20
N PRO A 511 -21.84 -7.82 17.43
CA PRO A 511 -21.49 -8.38 16.14
C PRO A 511 -21.11 -7.29 15.12
N ALA A 512 -20.10 -7.58 14.31
CA ALA A 512 -19.73 -6.83 13.11
C ALA A 512 -19.63 -7.78 11.92
N ILE A 513 -20.04 -7.36 10.73
CA ILE A 513 -20.18 -8.22 9.56
C ILE A 513 -19.44 -7.65 8.33
N SER A 514 -18.74 -8.50 7.58
CA SER A 514 -18.05 -8.12 6.34
C SER A 514 -19.04 -7.72 5.23
N ALA A 515 -18.55 -7.03 4.19
CA ALA A 515 -19.41 -6.44 3.15
C ALA A 515 -20.27 -7.49 2.41
N ASN A 516 -19.72 -8.69 2.19
CA ASN A 516 -20.39 -9.83 1.57
C ASN A 516 -21.20 -10.71 2.54
N GLY A 517 -21.19 -10.40 3.84
CA GLY A 517 -21.85 -11.19 4.88
C GLY A 517 -21.12 -12.48 5.29
N ARG A 518 -19.93 -12.74 4.76
CA ARG A 518 -19.21 -14.00 4.98
C ARG A 518 -18.60 -14.11 6.37
N TYR A 519 -17.91 -13.06 6.81
CA TYR A 519 -17.16 -13.05 8.06
C TYR A 519 -17.91 -12.23 9.11
N VAL A 520 -18.12 -12.81 10.28
CA VAL A 520 -18.77 -12.15 11.41
C VAL A 520 -17.80 -12.10 12.57
N ALA A 521 -17.38 -10.89 12.95
CA ALA A 521 -16.60 -10.66 14.17
C ALA A 521 -17.54 -10.41 15.35
N PHE A 522 -17.23 -10.93 16.53
CA PHE A 522 -18.01 -10.71 17.75
C PHE A 522 -17.15 -10.92 18.99
N ASP A 523 -17.53 -10.31 20.10
CA ASP A 523 -16.92 -10.58 21.40
C ASP A 523 -17.69 -11.67 22.15
N SER A 524 -17.02 -12.52 22.91
CA SER A 524 -17.70 -13.54 23.71
C SER A 524 -16.92 -13.96 24.95
N TYR A 525 -17.65 -14.23 26.04
CA TYR A 525 -17.12 -14.86 27.26
C TYR A 525 -17.08 -16.40 27.19
N ALA A 526 -17.41 -17.00 26.05
CA ALA A 526 -17.50 -18.45 25.90
C ALA A 526 -16.11 -19.07 25.73
N ASP A 527 -15.77 -20.03 26.60
CA ASP A 527 -14.46 -20.71 26.59
C ASP A 527 -14.41 -21.93 25.64
N ASN A 528 -15.52 -22.21 24.95
CA ASN A 528 -15.67 -23.40 24.12
C ASN A 528 -15.76 -23.12 22.60
N LEU A 529 -15.66 -21.86 22.17
CA LEU A 529 -15.77 -21.49 20.74
C LEU A 529 -14.55 -21.90 19.92
N VAL A 530 -13.39 -21.99 20.55
CA VAL A 530 -12.15 -22.53 19.97
C VAL A 530 -11.45 -23.45 20.97
N PRO A 531 -10.64 -24.42 20.52
CA PRO A 531 -9.81 -25.19 21.43
C PRO A 531 -8.84 -24.29 22.21
N ALA A 532 -8.60 -24.62 23.47
CA ALA A 532 -7.61 -23.96 24.34
C ALA A 532 -7.90 -22.49 24.69
N ASP A 533 -9.17 -22.11 24.83
CA ASP A 533 -9.54 -20.95 25.62
C ASP A 533 -9.28 -21.18 27.11
N THR A 534 -8.38 -20.42 27.71
CA THR A 534 -7.98 -20.66 29.11
C THR A 534 -7.69 -19.40 29.91
N ASN A 535 -7.83 -18.20 29.33
CA ASN A 535 -7.56 -16.93 30.03
C ASN A 535 -8.68 -16.57 31.03
N GLY A 536 -9.88 -17.13 30.86
CA GLY A 536 -11.03 -16.83 31.71
C GLY A 536 -11.58 -15.41 31.51
N THR A 537 -11.27 -14.79 30.37
CA THR A 537 -11.74 -13.45 29.97
C THR A 537 -12.52 -13.56 28.66
N GLY A 538 -13.31 -12.54 28.32
CA GLY A 538 -13.96 -12.49 27.01
C GLY A 538 -12.95 -12.22 25.90
N ASP A 539 -13.17 -12.75 24.71
CA ASP A 539 -12.27 -12.71 23.56
C ASP A 539 -12.98 -12.25 22.29
N ILE A 540 -12.22 -11.84 21.27
CA ILE A 540 -12.77 -11.51 19.95
C ILE A 540 -12.62 -12.72 19.04
N PHE A 541 -13.75 -13.11 18.44
CA PHE A 541 -13.84 -14.21 17.50
C PHE A 541 -14.26 -13.72 16.12
N VAL A 542 -13.87 -14.46 15.09
CA VAL A 542 -14.39 -14.35 13.72
C VAL A 542 -14.95 -15.70 13.31
N TYR A 543 -16.21 -15.70 12.88
CA TYR A 543 -16.86 -16.84 12.26
C TYR A 543 -16.92 -16.67 10.73
N ASP A 544 -16.38 -17.63 9.99
CA ASP A 544 -16.52 -17.71 8.53
C ASP A 544 -17.74 -18.58 8.19
N THR A 545 -18.81 -17.94 7.73
CA THR A 545 -20.09 -18.59 7.39
C THR A 545 -20.01 -19.53 6.20
N GLN A 546 -18.96 -19.45 5.38
CA GLN A 546 -18.76 -20.33 4.22
C GLN A 546 -18.00 -21.59 4.61
N THR A 547 -16.93 -21.46 5.40
CA THR A 547 -16.12 -22.61 5.83
C THR A 547 -16.61 -23.24 7.13
N LEU A 548 -17.54 -22.56 7.83
CA LEU A 548 -18.07 -22.94 9.14
C LEU A 548 -16.97 -23.07 10.19
N THR A 549 -16.03 -22.11 10.17
CA THR A 549 -14.89 -22.07 11.10
C THR A 549 -14.93 -20.86 12.00
N THR A 550 -14.57 -21.07 13.25
CA THR A 550 -14.47 -20.03 14.29
C THR A 550 -13.02 -19.88 14.70
N LYS A 551 -12.52 -18.64 14.71
CA LYS A 551 -11.14 -18.33 15.07
C LYS A 551 -11.12 -17.19 16.08
N ARG A 552 -10.21 -17.26 17.04
CA ARG A 552 -9.90 -16.14 17.93
C ARG A 552 -8.93 -15.20 17.25
N VAL A 553 -9.20 -13.90 17.32
CA VAL A 553 -8.35 -12.84 16.74
C VAL A 553 -7.81 -11.87 17.81
N SER A 554 -8.31 -11.98 19.04
CA SER A 554 -7.77 -11.37 20.27
C SER A 554 -6.49 -12.05 20.75
N ILE A 555 -5.56 -12.25 19.82
CA ILE A 555 -4.30 -12.96 20.04
C ILE A 555 -3.13 -12.03 19.77
N ASP A 556 -2.07 -12.24 20.54
CA ASP A 556 -0.78 -11.66 20.23
C ASP A 556 -0.20 -12.29 18.94
N SER A 557 0.93 -11.75 18.50
CA SER A 557 1.64 -12.29 17.34
C SER A 557 2.19 -13.73 17.50
N GLN A 558 2.11 -14.31 18.71
CA GLN A 558 2.46 -15.69 19.03
C GLN A 558 1.24 -16.63 18.98
N GLY A 559 0.04 -16.10 18.73
CA GLY A 559 -1.21 -16.85 18.84
C GLY A 559 -1.66 -17.07 20.30
N ASN A 560 -1.01 -16.44 21.27
CA ASN A 560 -1.48 -16.46 22.64
C ASN A 560 -2.69 -15.54 22.76
N GLN A 561 -3.74 -16.02 23.39
CA GLN A 561 -4.85 -15.18 23.85
C GLN A 561 -4.34 -13.98 24.66
N GLY A 562 -4.93 -12.81 24.47
CA GLY A 562 -4.63 -11.69 25.34
C GLY A 562 -5.08 -11.95 26.77
N ASN A 563 -4.49 -11.21 27.69
CA ASN A 563 -4.58 -11.45 29.13
C ASN A 563 -5.59 -10.54 29.86
N ASP A 564 -6.42 -9.80 29.14
CA ASP A 564 -7.44 -8.90 29.70
C ASP A 564 -8.63 -8.75 28.74
N LEU A 565 -9.64 -7.98 29.12
CA LEU A 565 -10.93 -7.85 28.42
C LEU A 565 -10.81 -7.15 27.07
N PHE A 566 -11.68 -7.58 26.14
CA PHE A 566 -11.79 -7.07 24.78
C PHE A 566 -13.19 -6.57 24.48
N TYR A 567 -13.29 -5.55 23.63
CA TYR A 567 -14.56 -4.89 23.33
C TYR A 567 -14.64 -4.40 21.90
N ASN A 568 -15.88 -4.34 21.39
CA ASN A 568 -16.28 -3.59 20.20
C ASN A 568 -15.44 -3.94 18.95
N PRO A 569 -15.53 -5.18 18.44
CA PRO A 569 -14.87 -5.52 17.21
C PRO A 569 -15.48 -4.76 16.03
N ALA A 570 -14.65 -4.31 15.10
CA ALA A 570 -15.07 -3.90 13.77
C ALA A 570 -14.27 -4.66 12.71
N ILE A 571 -14.86 -4.84 11.52
CA ILE A 571 -14.28 -5.69 10.48
C ILE A 571 -14.28 -4.98 9.13
N SER A 572 -13.19 -5.12 8.37
CA SER A 572 -13.07 -4.55 7.02
C SER A 572 -14.01 -5.25 6.02
N ALA A 573 -14.22 -4.63 4.86
CA ALA A 573 -15.15 -5.14 3.85
C ALA A 573 -14.82 -6.56 3.38
N SER A 574 -13.53 -6.88 3.27
CA SER A 574 -13.03 -8.21 2.89
C SER A 574 -13.07 -9.24 4.03
N GLY A 575 -13.26 -8.81 5.28
CA GLY A 575 -13.08 -9.65 6.46
C GLY A 575 -11.63 -9.76 6.94
N ARG A 576 -10.68 -9.17 6.21
CA ARG A 576 -9.23 -9.28 6.46
C ARG A 576 -8.77 -8.64 7.74
N TYR A 577 -9.22 -7.41 8.00
CA TYR A 577 -8.72 -6.64 9.12
C TYR A 577 -9.82 -6.57 10.17
N VAL A 578 -9.51 -7.03 11.38
CA VAL A 578 -10.39 -6.90 12.54
C VAL A 578 -9.75 -5.94 13.52
N THR A 579 -10.49 -4.91 13.89
CA THR A 579 -10.08 -3.97 14.94
C THR A 579 -10.85 -4.25 16.21
N TYR A 580 -10.23 -3.98 17.35
CA TYR A 580 -10.88 -4.13 18.65
C TYR A 580 -10.16 -3.30 19.70
N ALA A 581 -10.86 -2.98 20.79
CA ALA A 581 -10.27 -2.32 21.94
C ALA A 581 -9.93 -3.36 23.03
N SER A 582 -8.78 -3.21 23.71
CA SER A 582 -8.39 -4.14 24.78
C SER A 582 -7.52 -3.48 25.85
N TYR A 583 -7.56 -4.00 27.07
CA TYR A 583 -6.60 -3.70 28.15
C TYR A 583 -5.38 -4.64 28.14
N ALA A 584 -5.37 -5.64 27.25
CA ALA A 584 -4.37 -6.69 27.26
C ALA A 584 -2.98 -6.14 26.90
N ASN A 585 -2.07 -6.19 27.86
CA ASN A 585 -0.70 -5.68 27.71
C ASN A 585 0.24 -6.65 26.98
N ASN A 586 -0.26 -7.82 26.57
CA ASN A 586 0.53 -8.85 25.91
C ASN A 586 0.22 -9.01 24.41
N LEU A 587 -0.73 -8.27 23.85
CA LEU A 587 -1.09 -8.34 22.43
C LEU A 587 0.01 -7.82 21.50
N VAL A 588 0.66 -6.75 21.94
CA VAL A 588 1.86 -6.21 21.30
C VAL A 588 2.92 -5.91 22.37
N PRO A 589 4.21 -6.06 22.05
CA PRO A 589 5.25 -5.69 22.99
C PRO A 589 5.29 -4.19 23.26
N GLY A 590 5.84 -3.81 24.42
CA GLY A 590 5.96 -2.41 24.84
C GLY A 590 4.66 -1.80 25.36
N ASP A 591 3.58 -2.58 25.44
CA ASP A 591 2.35 -2.15 26.10
C ASP A 591 2.53 -2.01 27.61
N THR A 592 2.63 -0.75 28.05
CA THR A 592 3.06 -0.40 29.40
C THR A 592 2.17 0.68 30.02
N ASN A 593 1.21 1.22 29.27
CA ASN A 593 0.32 2.29 29.74
C ASN A 593 -0.80 1.78 30.65
N ALA A 594 -1.03 0.46 30.71
CA ALA A 594 -2.17 -0.17 31.41
C ALA A 594 -3.53 0.48 31.05
N SER A 595 -3.62 1.03 29.84
CA SER A 595 -4.79 1.74 29.31
C SER A 595 -5.42 0.89 28.22
N ARG A 596 -6.69 1.17 27.94
CA ARG A 596 -7.36 0.53 26.80
C ARG A 596 -6.75 1.06 25.51
N ASP A 597 -6.31 0.17 24.65
CA ASP A 597 -5.73 0.49 23.35
C ASP A 597 -6.54 -0.10 22.21
N ILE A 598 -6.37 0.45 21.01
CA ILE A 598 -6.96 -0.08 19.78
C ILE A 598 -5.92 -0.93 19.06
N PHE A 599 -6.32 -2.14 18.69
CA PHE A 599 -5.51 -3.10 17.97
C PHE A 599 -6.13 -3.42 16.61
N VAL A 600 -5.29 -3.82 15.67
CA VAL A 600 -5.68 -4.36 14.37
C VAL A 600 -5.00 -5.71 14.19
N HIS A 601 -5.79 -6.71 13.81
CA HIS A 601 -5.34 -8.06 13.50
C HIS A 601 -5.67 -8.40 12.04
N ASP A 602 -4.68 -8.92 11.30
CA ASP A 602 -4.83 -9.40 9.92
C ASP A 602 -5.18 -10.91 9.92
N THR A 603 -6.36 -11.24 9.41
CA THR A 603 -7.00 -12.57 9.50
C THR A 603 -6.92 -13.40 8.22
N ILE A 604 -6.63 -12.78 7.07
CA ILE A 604 -6.66 -13.46 5.77
C ILE A 604 -5.24 -13.82 5.32
N PRO A 605 -4.99 -15.09 4.94
CA PRO A 605 -3.69 -15.49 4.44
C PRO A 605 -3.37 -14.83 3.09
N THR A 606 -2.12 -14.50 2.83
CA THR A 606 -1.66 -14.06 1.51
C THR A 606 -1.07 -15.23 0.73
N VAL A 607 -1.22 -15.27 -0.60
CA VAL A 607 -0.77 -16.41 -1.42
C VAL A 607 0.09 -15.94 -2.60
N SER A 608 1.11 -16.73 -2.93
CA SER A 608 1.99 -16.50 -4.09
C SER A 608 2.28 -17.78 -4.86
N ILE A 609 2.69 -17.67 -6.11
CA ILE A 609 3.17 -18.80 -6.92
C ILE A 609 4.55 -18.50 -7.53
N ALA A 610 5.39 -19.52 -7.63
CA ALA A 610 6.66 -19.47 -8.34
C ALA A 610 6.93 -20.79 -9.06
N ALA A 611 7.61 -20.75 -10.21
CA ALA A 611 8.22 -21.94 -10.80
C ALA A 611 9.59 -22.13 -10.14
N ILE A 612 9.68 -23.08 -9.19
CA ILE A 612 10.94 -23.39 -8.50
C ILE A 612 11.82 -24.34 -9.32
N ASP A 613 11.20 -25.06 -10.25
CA ASP A 613 11.88 -25.66 -11.39
C ASP A 613 11.12 -25.29 -12.67
N ALA A 614 11.69 -24.36 -13.43
CA ALA A 614 11.02 -23.73 -14.58
C ALA A 614 11.19 -24.52 -15.89
N PHE A 615 11.97 -25.61 -15.88
CA PHE A 615 12.24 -26.40 -17.08
C PHE A 615 11.91 -27.86 -16.81
N ALA A 616 11.14 -28.46 -17.72
CA ALA A 616 10.84 -29.87 -17.75
C ALA A 616 11.25 -30.43 -19.11
N ALA A 617 11.47 -31.74 -19.20
CA ALA A 617 11.78 -32.38 -20.48
C ALA A 617 11.18 -33.78 -20.54
N GLU A 618 10.64 -34.14 -21.70
CA GLU A 618 10.14 -35.49 -22.00
C GLU A 618 11.20 -36.59 -21.81
N SER A 619 12.48 -36.21 -21.82
CA SER A 619 13.61 -37.09 -21.49
C SER A 619 13.66 -37.53 -20.02
N GLY A 620 12.72 -37.04 -19.19
CA GLY A 620 12.54 -37.44 -17.79
C GLY A 620 12.80 -36.34 -16.75
N ASP A 621 12.92 -35.08 -17.17
CA ASP A 621 13.08 -33.94 -16.27
C ASP A 621 11.71 -33.34 -15.92
N VAL A 622 11.50 -32.94 -14.67
CA VAL A 622 10.18 -32.48 -14.19
C VAL A 622 10.20 -30.98 -13.93
N GLY A 623 9.09 -30.31 -14.23
CA GLY A 623 8.88 -28.93 -13.82
C GLY A 623 8.15 -28.87 -12.48
N ILE A 624 8.38 -27.82 -11.69
CA ILE A 624 7.76 -27.70 -10.37
C ILE A 624 7.29 -26.27 -10.13
N PHE A 625 5.97 -26.12 -9.94
CA PHE A 625 5.40 -24.92 -9.34
C PHE A 625 5.32 -25.07 -7.84
N ARG A 626 5.58 -23.99 -7.10
CA ARG A 626 5.30 -23.88 -5.67
C ARG A 626 4.30 -22.77 -5.43
N ILE A 627 3.18 -23.12 -4.82
CA ILE A 627 2.23 -22.16 -4.27
C ILE A 627 2.56 -22.01 -2.78
N ASN A 628 2.84 -20.80 -2.32
CA ASN A 628 3.08 -20.48 -0.92
C ASN A 628 1.87 -19.74 -0.34
N ARG A 629 1.56 -19.97 0.93
CA ARG A 629 0.72 -19.09 1.74
C ARG A 629 1.49 -18.51 2.92
N SER A 630 1.16 -17.29 3.28
CA SER A 630 1.47 -16.63 4.55
C SER A 630 0.16 -16.32 5.29
N GLY A 631 0.22 -16.04 6.59
CA GLY A 631 -0.95 -15.92 7.47
C GLY A 631 -1.36 -17.24 8.14
N ASP A 632 -2.65 -17.43 8.39
CA ASP A 632 -3.18 -18.61 9.09
C ASP A 632 -2.97 -19.91 8.29
N ILE A 633 -2.32 -20.89 8.94
CA ILE A 633 -2.15 -22.24 8.38
C ILE A 633 -2.86 -23.36 9.13
N ASN A 634 -3.53 -23.04 10.23
CA ASN A 634 -4.17 -24.03 11.08
C ASN A 634 -5.42 -24.62 10.42
N SER A 635 -5.96 -23.94 9.41
CA SER A 635 -7.01 -24.44 8.53
C SER A 635 -6.44 -24.82 7.16
N PRO A 636 -6.98 -25.84 6.45
CA PRO A 636 -6.61 -26.07 5.06
C PRO A 636 -7.05 -24.88 4.18
N LEU A 637 -6.25 -24.54 3.17
CA LEU A 637 -6.53 -23.47 2.22
C LEU A 637 -6.58 -24.03 0.79
N GLN A 638 -7.70 -23.82 0.11
CA GLN A 638 -7.80 -24.09 -1.32
C GLN A 638 -7.39 -22.84 -2.09
N VAL A 639 -6.39 -22.97 -2.95
CA VAL A 639 -5.88 -21.92 -3.82
C VAL A 639 -6.30 -22.23 -5.25
N ALA A 640 -7.13 -21.36 -5.82
CA ALA A 640 -7.55 -21.45 -7.20
C ALA A 640 -6.47 -20.90 -8.13
N TYR A 641 -6.26 -21.56 -9.26
CA TYR A 641 -5.40 -21.10 -10.34
C TYR A 641 -6.02 -21.43 -11.70
N SER A 642 -5.81 -20.55 -12.67
CA SER A 642 -6.09 -20.81 -14.08
C SER A 642 -4.87 -21.45 -14.76
N ILE A 643 -5.14 -22.31 -15.73
CA ILE A 643 -4.13 -23.02 -16.51
C ILE A 643 -4.13 -22.42 -17.92
N SER A 644 -2.98 -21.97 -18.38
CA SER A 644 -2.78 -21.43 -19.73
C SER A 644 -1.39 -21.80 -20.27
N GLY A 645 -1.01 -21.30 -21.44
CA GLY A 645 0.20 -21.70 -22.16
C GLY A 645 -0.12 -22.52 -23.41
N THR A 646 0.91 -23.11 -24.01
CA THR A 646 0.76 -23.94 -25.22
C THR A 646 0.58 -25.43 -24.89
N ALA A 647 1.06 -25.89 -23.74
CA ALA A 647 0.90 -27.27 -23.29
C ALA A 647 -0.57 -27.56 -22.87
N ILE A 648 -1.12 -28.63 -23.41
CA ILE A 648 -2.47 -29.13 -23.22
C ILE A 648 -2.53 -30.04 -21.98
N ASN A 649 -3.38 -29.63 -21.04
CA ASN A 649 -3.58 -30.33 -19.76
C ASN A 649 -4.01 -31.80 -19.93
N GLY A 650 -3.18 -32.72 -19.44
CA GLY A 650 -3.41 -34.16 -19.51
C GLY A 650 -3.09 -34.82 -20.85
N VAL A 651 -2.57 -34.06 -21.82
CA VAL A 651 -2.01 -34.60 -23.07
C VAL A 651 -0.48 -34.53 -22.99
N ASP A 652 0.07 -33.35 -22.69
CA ASP A 652 1.53 -33.12 -22.77
C ASP A 652 2.23 -33.27 -21.41
N TYR A 653 1.47 -33.30 -20.32
CA TYR A 653 1.99 -33.52 -18.99
C TYR A 653 1.00 -34.23 -18.07
N SER A 654 1.55 -34.84 -17.02
CA SER A 654 0.84 -35.47 -15.91
C SER A 654 1.29 -34.87 -14.58
N PRO A 655 0.40 -34.74 -13.57
CA PRO A 655 -1.02 -35.11 -13.59
C PRO A 655 -1.90 -34.07 -14.28
N ASN A 656 -3.14 -34.45 -14.63
CA ASN A 656 -4.15 -33.49 -15.08
C ASN A 656 -4.43 -32.49 -13.95
N LEU A 657 -4.14 -31.22 -14.20
CA LEU A 657 -4.36 -30.15 -13.24
C LEU A 657 -5.86 -29.80 -13.19
N THR A 658 -6.35 -29.54 -11.97
CA THR A 658 -7.78 -29.31 -11.71
C THR A 658 -8.14 -27.83 -11.62
N GLY A 659 -7.15 -26.94 -11.61
CA GLY A 659 -7.32 -25.50 -11.36
C GLY A 659 -7.42 -25.14 -9.87
N VAL A 660 -7.19 -26.10 -8.96
CA VAL A 660 -7.16 -25.86 -7.51
C VAL A 660 -6.02 -26.64 -6.88
N ALA A 661 -5.23 -25.97 -6.03
CA ALA A 661 -4.24 -26.59 -5.16
C ALA A 661 -4.73 -26.52 -3.71
N THR A 662 -4.49 -27.56 -2.93
CA THR A 662 -4.85 -27.57 -1.51
C THR A 662 -3.59 -27.52 -0.67
N LEU A 663 -3.45 -26.46 0.14
CA LEU A 663 -2.52 -26.43 1.26
C LEU A 663 -3.26 -27.03 2.46
N GLY A 664 -2.84 -28.21 2.91
CA GLY A 664 -3.41 -28.86 4.08
C GLY A 664 -3.16 -28.07 5.37
N THR A 665 -3.84 -28.45 6.45
CA THR A 665 -3.53 -27.96 7.80
C THR A 665 -2.02 -28.07 8.07
N ASN A 666 -1.45 -27.00 8.62
CA ASN A 666 -0.02 -26.87 8.91
C ASN A 666 0.92 -26.90 7.70
N GLN A 667 0.41 -26.73 6.47
CA GLN A 667 1.24 -26.55 5.27
C GLN A 667 1.30 -25.08 4.87
N SER A 668 2.51 -24.51 4.74
CA SER A 668 2.73 -23.15 4.25
C SER A 668 3.01 -23.08 2.74
N PHE A 669 3.19 -24.23 2.09
CA PHE A 669 3.28 -24.32 0.63
C PHE A 669 2.75 -25.67 0.13
N VAL A 670 2.48 -25.73 -1.17
CA VAL A 670 2.20 -26.97 -1.91
C VAL A 670 2.93 -26.92 -3.24
N ASP A 671 3.59 -28.03 -3.58
CA ASP A 671 4.30 -28.19 -4.85
C ASP A 671 3.39 -28.91 -5.86
N ILE A 672 3.28 -28.35 -7.05
CA ILE A 672 2.64 -28.96 -8.21
C ILE A 672 3.75 -29.44 -9.14
N VAL A 673 3.98 -30.75 -9.15
CA VAL A 673 5.00 -31.39 -9.99
C VAL A 673 4.40 -31.71 -11.35
N ILE A 674 5.07 -31.25 -12.40
CA ILE A 674 4.69 -31.42 -13.81
C ILE A 674 5.67 -32.42 -14.42
N THR A 675 5.16 -33.60 -14.77
CA THR A 675 5.92 -34.62 -15.48
C THR A 675 5.48 -34.62 -16.94
N PRO A 676 6.33 -34.18 -17.88
CA PRO A 676 6.02 -34.26 -19.32
C PRO A 676 5.68 -35.69 -19.75
N ILE A 677 4.75 -35.83 -20.68
CA ILE A 677 4.36 -37.11 -21.29
C ILE A 677 5.10 -37.24 -22.62
N ASP A 678 6.00 -38.22 -22.74
CA ASP A 678 6.63 -38.56 -24.03
C ASP A 678 5.59 -39.19 -24.98
N ASP A 679 5.10 -38.39 -25.93
CA ASP A 679 4.13 -38.80 -26.94
C ASP A 679 4.77 -39.36 -28.23
N LYS A 680 6.12 -39.34 -28.29
CA LYS A 680 6.99 -39.83 -29.38
C LYS A 680 6.93 -39.01 -30.67
N LEU A 681 6.45 -37.78 -30.63
CA LEU A 681 6.52 -36.84 -31.76
C LEU A 681 7.83 -36.03 -31.65
N PHE A 682 8.72 -36.21 -32.63
CA PHE A 682 10.10 -35.68 -32.56
C PHE A 682 10.25 -34.24 -33.08
N ASP A 683 9.21 -33.66 -33.70
CA ASP A 683 9.27 -32.38 -34.42
C ASP A 683 8.38 -31.30 -33.76
N GLU A 684 8.20 -31.35 -32.44
CA GLU A 684 7.37 -30.38 -31.71
C GLU A 684 8.23 -29.30 -31.05
N ASP A 685 7.77 -28.05 -31.10
CA ASP A 685 8.42 -26.91 -30.44
C ASP A 685 8.28 -27.03 -28.90
N ASP A 686 9.18 -26.40 -28.14
CA ASP A 686 9.06 -26.32 -26.67
C ASP A 686 7.70 -25.73 -26.28
N GLU A 687 7.03 -26.37 -25.32
CA GLU A 687 5.72 -25.96 -24.86
C GLU A 687 5.78 -25.20 -23.53
N SER A 688 4.80 -24.34 -23.28
CA SER A 688 4.69 -23.59 -22.02
C SER A 688 3.46 -24.04 -21.24
N LEU A 689 3.64 -24.26 -19.95
CA LEU A 689 2.58 -24.40 -18.97
C LEU A 689 2.64 -23.19 -18.03
N ILE A 690 1.54 -22.44 -17.92
CA ILE A 690 1.45 -21.22 -17.12
C ILE A 690 0.32 -21.41 -16.10
N LEU A 691 0.65 -21.24 -14.83
CA LEU A 691 -0.34 -21.20 -13.74
C LEU A 691 -0.47 -19.77 -13.23
N THR A 692 -1.69 -19.22 -13.28
CA THR A 692 -2.01 -17.90 -12.74
C THR A 692 -3.00 -18.06 -11.59
N LEU A 693 -2.58 -17.71 -10.38
CA LEU A 693 -3.42 -17.66 -9.19
C LEU A 693 -4.62 -16.75 -9.43
N VAL A 694 -5.78 -17.21 -8.99
CA VAL A 694 -7.03 -16.45 -9.04
C VAL A 694 -7.26 -15.85 -7.67
N ASP A 695 -7.44 -14.53 -7.61
CA ASP A 695 -7.71 -13.84 -6.36
C ASP A 695 -9.08 -14.25 -5.81
N THR A 696 -9.18 -14.47 -4.50
CA THR A 696 -10.43 -14.90 -3.87
C THR A 696 -10.59 -14.25 -2.49
N GLU A 697 -11.79 -14.27 -1.93
CA GLU A 697 -12.00 -13.73 -0.57
C GLU A 697 -11.36 -14.61 0.54
N SER A 698 -10.78 -15.77 0.21
CA SER A 698 -10.15 -16.67 1.17
C SER A 698 -8.65 -16.46 1.33
N TYR A 699 -8.04 -15.68 0.43
CA TYR A 699 -6.62 -15.31 0.49
C TYR A 699 -6.34 -14.10 -0.39
N ASP A 700 -5.38 -13.26 -0.01
CA ASP A 700 -5.03 -12.06 -0.77
C ASP A 700 -3.82 -12.27 -1.69
N LEU A 701 -3.91 -11.77 -2.93
CA LEU A 701 -2.86 -11.79 -3.94
C LEU A 701 -2.23 -10.41 -4.23
N SER A 702 -2.78 -9.33 -3.68
CA SER A 702 -2.52 -7.93 -4.09
C SER A 702 -1.07 -7.45 -3.94
N LEU A 703 -0.22 -8.21 -3.24
CA LEU A 703 1.16 -7.85 -2.91
C LEU A 703 2.21 -8.86 -3.42
N LEU A 704 1.84 -9.83 -4.27
CA LEU A 704 2.67 -11.01 -4.55
C LEU A 704 2.69 -11.45 -6.02
N ASN A 705 3.65 -12.31 -6.37
CA ASN A 705 3.70 -12.98 -7.67
C ASN A 705 2.48 -13.90 -7.84
N THR A 706 1.65 -13.61 -8.83
CA THR A 706 0.41 -14.36 -9.10
C THR A 706 0.52 -15.29 -10.29
N THR A 707 1.60 -15.25 -11.07
CA THR A 707 1.79 -16.10 -12.25
C THR A 707 3.16 -16.76 -12.24
N ALA A 708 3.22 -18.02 -12.67
CA ALA A 708 4.44 -18.76 -12.87
C ALA A 708 4.38 -19.60 -14.16
N THR A 709 5.54 -19.84 -14.77
CA THR A 709 5.66 -20.61 -16.02
C THR A 709 6.68 -21.74 -15.90
N VAL A 710 6.31 -22.92 -16.39
CA VAL A 710 7.20 -24.07 -16.65
C VAL A 710 7.25 -24.30 -18.16
N THR A 711 8.46 -24.45 -18.71
CA THR A 711 8.67 -24.82 -20.12
C THR A 711 8.94 -26.31 -20.24
N ILE A 712 8.18 -27.02 -21.07
CA ILE A 712 8.32 -28.45 -21.38
C ILE A 712 9.11 -28.58 -22.69
N ARG A 713 10.28 -29.25 -22.63
CA ARG A 713 11.15 -29.48 -23.78
C ARG A 713 10.93 -30.86 -24.38
N ASN A 714 10.96 -30.92 -25.71
CA ASN A 714 10.94 -32.16 -26.48
C ASN A 714 12.31 -32.89 -26.42
N ASN A 715 12.25 -34.21 -26.59
CA ASN A 715 13.35 -35.17 -26.68
C ASN A 715 14.46 -34.86 -27.72
N SER A 716 14.21 -33.95 -28.66
CA SER A 716 15.12 -33.63 -29.78
C SER A 716 16.30 -32.72 -29.42
N ASN A 717 16.34 -32.14 -28.21
CA ASN A 717 17.39 -31.19 -27.81
C ASN A 717 18.53 -31.83 -27.00
N THR A 718 19.06 -32.97 -27.44
CA THR A 718 20.36 -33.47 -26.95
C THR A 718 21.51 -32.72 -27.64
N SER A 719 21.76 -31.48 -27.23
CA SER A 719 23.05 -30.84 -27.47
C SER A 719 23.74 -30.55 -26.14
N ASN A 720 24.95 -31.10 -26.00
CA ASN A 720 25.87 -30.87 -24.88
C ASN A 720 25.96 -29.36 -24.54
N PRO A 721 26.14 -28.99 -23.25
CA PRO A 721 26.12 -27.61 -22.81
C PRO A 721 27.38 -26.87 -23.25
N THR A 722 27.40 -26.38 -24.48
CA THR A 722 28.35 -25.38 -24.96
C THR A 722 27.72 -24.01 -24.86
N THR A 723 28.12 -23.25 -23.84
CA THR A 723 28.09 -21.78 -23.77
C THR A 723 26.96 -21.11 -24.55
N GLN A 724 25.71 -21.19 -24.04
CA GLN A 724 24.60 -20.43 -24.62
C GLN A 724 24.83 -18.93 -24.39
N SER A 725 24.74 -18.17 -25.47
CA SER A 725 24.81 -16.71 -25.52
C SER A 725 23.72 -16.10 -24.63
N THR A 726 24.14 -15.24 -23.70
CA THR A 726 23.35 -14.54 -22.69
C THR A 726 22.52 -13.38 -23.25
N THR A 727 21.87 -13.56 -24.41
CA THR A 727 21.29 -12.47 -25.20
C THR A 727 19.78 -12.33 -25.00
N PRO A 728 19.27 -11.15 -24.59
CA PRO A 728 17.84 -10.90 -24.54
C PRO A 728 17.24 -10.91 -25.95
N ARG A 729 15.97 -11.27 -26.03
CA ARG A 729 15.24 -11.47 -27.29
C ARG A 729 13.96 -10.64 -27.29
N LEU A 730 13.71 -9.97 -28.40
CA LEU A 730 12.46 -9.30 -28.71
C LEU A 730 11.74 -10.08 -29.82
N THR A 731 10.47 -10.41 -29.61
CA THR A 731 9.67 -11.20 -30.56
C THR A 731 8.32 -10.53 -30.76
N GLN A 732 7.92 -10.31 -32.01
CA GLN A 732 6.56 -9.86 -32.31
C GLN A 732 5.59 -11.03 -32.13
N ILE A 733 4.62 -10.90 -31.23
CA ILE A 733 3.65 -11.95 -30.90
C ILE A 733 2.23 -11.63 -31.40
N ALA A 734 1.98 -10.39 -31.80
CA ALA A 734 0.77 -9.96 -32.49
C ALA A 734 1.08 -8.77 -33.42
N SER A 735 0.07 -8.20 -34.09
CA SER A 735 0.24 -7.10 -35.08
C SER A 735 1.10 -5.95 -34.57
N ASP A 736 0.99 -5.62 -33.28
CA ASP A 736 1.60 -4.47 -32.62
C ASP A 736 2.01 -4.77 -31.17
N VAL A 737 2.10 -6.06 -30.80
CA VAL A 737 2.52 -6.53 -29.46
C VAL A 737 3.83 -7.30 -29.58
N PHE A 738 4.79 -6.98 -28.70
CA PHE A 738 6.13 -7.55 -28.69
C PHE A 738 6.45 -8.16 -27.34
N ALA A 739 6.78 -9.44 -27.29
CA ALA A 739 7.31 -10.07 -26.09
C ALA A 739 8.82 -9.81 -25.98
N ILE A 740 9.28 -9.35 -24.82
CA ILE A 740 10.71 -9.21 -24.51
C ILE A 740 11.12 -10.23 -23.45
N SER A 741 12.23 -10.93 -23.65
CA SER A 741 12.69 -12.00 -22.73
C SER A 741 14.21 -11.99 -22.57
N THR A 742 14.70 -12.56 -21.47
CA THR A 742 16.13 -12.79 -21.21
C THR A 742 16.33 -14.10 -20.44
N THR A 743 17.46 -14.76 -20.70
CA THR A 743 17.84 -16.02 -20.03
C THR A 743 18.48 -15.80 -18.65
N ASN A 744 18.74 -14.56 -18.26
CA ASN A 744 19.23 -14.21 -16.93
C ASN A 744 18.07 -14.04 -15.94
N SER A 745 18.29 -14.35 -14.66
CA SER A 745 17.40 -13.92 -13.58
C SER A 745 17.44 -12.39 -13.48
N GLY A 746 16.50 -11.69 -14.13
CA GLY A 746 16.43 -10.22 -14.10
C GLY A 746 15.58 -9.62 -15.23
N GLN A 747 15.64 -8.29 -15.36
CA GLN A 747 14.93 -7.54 -16.40
C GLN A 747 15.61 -7.65 -17.77
N ALA A 748 14.80 -7.77 -18.82
CA ALA A 748 15.25 -7.68 -20.20
C ALA A 748 15.31 -6.21 -20.64
N LYS A 749 16.38 -5.83 -21.34
CA LYS A 749 16.59 -4.44 -21.77
C LYS A 749 16.23 -4.26 -23.25
N LEU A 750 15.57 -3.16 -23.55
CA LEU A 750 15.19 -2.71 -24.88
C LEU A 750 16.02 -1.47 -25.25
N SER A 751 16.51 -1.39 -26.48
CA SER A 751 17.08 -0.18 -27.08
C SER A 751 16.17 0.30 -28.19
N VAL A 752 15.84 1.59 -28.15
CA VAL A 752 14.98 2.27 -29.11
C VAL A 752 15.72 3.46 -29.69
N GLN A 753 15.72 3.60 -31.01
CA GLN A 753 16.44 4.64 -31.73
C GLN A 753 15.51 5.29 -32.75
N LEU A 754 15.49 6.62 -32.81
CA LEU A 754 14.77 7.36 -33.86
C LEU A 754 15.50 7.15 -35.20
N THR A 755 14.77 6.74 -36.24
CA THR A 755 15.36 6.50 -37.57
C THR A 755 14.88 7.50 -38.62
N GLU A 756 13.65 8.00 -38.49
CA GLU A 756 13.06 8.98 -39.41
C GLU A 756 12.04 9.84 -38.66
N ASN A 757 12.02 11.14 -38.91
CA ASN A 757 10.93 12.03 -38.49
C ASN A 757 10.71 13.11 -39.56
N THR A 758 9.59 13.03 -40.27
CA THR A 758 9.14 14.07 -41.21
C THR A 758 7.90 14.80 -40.71
N SER A 759 7.50 14.56 -39.45
CA SER A 759 6.41 15.25 -38.78
C SER A 759 6.69 16.75 -38.68
N ARG A 760 5.66 17.57 -38.85
CA ARG A 760 5.71 19.02 -38.53
C ARG A 760 5.36 19.32 -37.07
N ARG A 761 5.17 18.27 -36.28
CA ARG A 761 4.71 18.27 -34.89
C ARG A 761 5.72 17.55 -34.03
N VAL A 762 5.83 17.95 -32.77
CA VAL A 762 6.59 17.21 -31.78
C VAL A 762 5.70 16.07 -31.27
N ASN A 763 6.16 14.84 -31.46
CA ASN A 763 5.41 13.66 -31.03
C ASN A 763 6.15 12.97 -29.90
N GLU A 764 5.48 12.77 -28.77
CA GLU A 764 6.00 11.92 -27.71
C GLU A 764 5.67 10.47 -27.98
N LEU A 765 6.68 9.61 -27.89
CA LEU A 765 6.57 8.18 -28.02
C LEU A 765 6.76 7.52 -26.67
N GLY A 766 5.88 6.58 -26.32
CA GLY A 766 6.03 5.74 -25.15
C GLY A 766 5.79 4.26 -25.44
N VAL A 767 6.06 3.43 -24.43
CA VAL A 767 5.82 1.99 -24.43
C VAL A 767 5.17 1.59 -23.10
N PHE A 768 4.26 0.62 -23.13
CA PHE A 768 3.57 0.13 -21.94
C PHE A 768 3.41 -1.39 -22.00
N THR A 769 3.15 -1.99 -20.84
CA THR A 769 2.96 -3.44 -20.72
C THR A 769 1.48 -3.82 -20.83
N VAL A 770 1.22 -4.92 -21.54
CA VAL A 770 -0.12 -5.52 -21.70
C VAL A 770 -0.15 -6.94 -21.16
N ASP A 771 -1.34 -7.40 -20.78
CA ASP A 771 -1.55 -8.71 -20.17
C ASP A 771 -1.38 -9.85 -21.19
N ASP A 772 -1.70 -9.60 -22.46
CA ASP A 772 -1.77 -10.64 -23.49
C ASP A 772 -1.46 -10.13 -24.92
N GLY A 773 -1.41 -11.05 -25.87
CA GLY A 773 -1.23 -10.75 -27.30
C GLY A 773 -2.42 -10.02 -27.95
N GLN A 774 -3.55 -9.87 -27.26
CA GLN A 774 -4.68 -9.04 -27.71
C GLN A 774 -4.54 -7.58 -27.22
N GLY A 775 -3.51 -7.30 -26.43
CA GLY A 775 -3.23 -5.98 -25.90
C GLY A 775 -4.15 -5.59 -24.76
N ARG A 776 -4.65 -6.54 -23.95
CA ARG A 776 -5.49 -6.20 -22.79
C ARG A 776 -4.71 -5.58 -21.64
N ILE A 777 -5.40 -4.78 -20.83
CA ILE A 777 -4.89 -4.27 -19.54
C ILE A 777 -6.01 -4.38 -18.51
N ASN A 778 -5.80 -5.12 -17.43
CA ASN A 778 -6.81 -5.40 -16.42
C ASN A 778 -8.12 -5.94 -17.04
N GLY A 779 -7.98 -6.78 -18.08
CA GLY A 779 -9.13 -7.30 -18.85
C GLY A 779 -9.77 -6.33 -19.85
N LEU A 780 -9.37 -5.05 -19.86
CA LEU A 780 -9.85 -4.05 -20.82
C LEU A 780 -9.22 -4.28 -22.19
N LEU A 781 -10.03 -4.36 -23.24
CA LEU A 781 -9.55 -4.33 -24.62
C LEU A 781 -9.13 -2.91 -25.01
N PRO A 782 -8.26 -2.75 -26.02
CA PRO A 782 -7.79 -1.42 -26.48
C PRO A 782 -8.90 -0.43 -26.85
N SER A 783 -10.07 -0.92 -27.22
CA SER A 783 -11.25 -0.11 -27.57
C SER A 783 -12.15 0.23 -26.38
N SER A 784 -11.86 -0.27 -25.18
CA SER A 784 -12.69 -0.07 -23.99
C SER A 784 -12.47 1.32 -23.38
N ALA A 785 -13.52 1.88 -22.78
CA ALA A 785 -13.39 3.07 -21.94
C ALA A 785 -12.42 2.79 -20.77
N GLY A 786 -11.59 3.77 -20.42
CA GLY A 786 -10.55 3.63 -19.39
C GLY A 786 -9.26 2.95 -19.84
N TYR A 787 -9.20 2.39 -21.06
CA TYR A 787 -7.99 1.73 -21.55
C TYR A 787 -6.78 2.67 -21.63
N SER A 788 -6.97 3.90 -22.12
CA SER A 788 -5.86 4.87 -22.22
C SER A 788 -5.25 5.17 -20.85
N GLU A 789 -6.06 5.37 -19.82
CA GLU A 789 -5.59 5.63 -18.46
C GLU A 789 -4.85 4.42 -17.89
N ALA A 790 -5.40 3.22 -18.06
CA ALA A 790 -4.75 1.99 -17.66
C ALA A 790 -3.40 1.75 -18.38
N ALA A 791 -3.31 2.10 -19.66
CA ALA A 791 -2.08 2.02 -20.45
C ALA A 791 -1.02 3.03 -19.99
N LEU A 792 -1.40 4.28 -19.79
CA LEU A 792 -0.46 5.32 -19.33
C LEU A 792 0.05 5.03 -17.91
N ASN A 793 -0.76 4.45 -17.02
CA ASN A 793 -0.32 4.03 -15.68
C ASN A 793 0.72 2.90 -15.69
N ARG A 794 0.84 2.14 -16.80
CA ARG A 794 1.84 1.09 -17.01
C ARG A 794 2.92 1.50 -18.02
N SER A 795 2.99 2.79 -18.38
CA SER A 795 3.85 3.27 -19.45
C SER A 795 5.21 3.75 -18.98
N GLN A 796 6.16 3.74 -19.92
CA GLN A 796 7.42 4.47 -19.85
C GLN A 796 7.54 5.34 -21.12
N VAL A 797 7.81 6.63 -20.96
CA VAL A 797 8.15 7.53 -22.06
C VAL A 797 9.51 7.14 -22.63
N ILE A 798 9.58 7.05 -23.96
CA ILE A 798 10.81 6.75 -24.69
C ILE A 798 11.55 8.04 -25.01
N PHE A 799 10.91 8.92 -25.80
CA PHE A 799 11.39 10.27 -26.12
C PHE A 799 10.29 11.06 -26.87
N SER A 800 10.47 12.37 -26.96
CA SER A 800 9.81 13.28 -27.89
C SER A 800 10.67 13.50 -29.14
N ALA A 801 10.06 13.36 -30.31
CA ALA A 801 10.73 13.56 -31.59
C ALA A 801 10.49 14.98 -32.12
N LEU A 802 11.54 15.80 -32.17
CA LEU A 802 11.48 17.19 -32.62
C LEU A 802 11.12 17.29 -34.11
N ALA A 803 10.24 18.24 -34.46
CA ALA A 803 9.86 18.51 -35.85
C ALA A 803 10.94 19.27 -36.63
N ASN A 804 11.57 20.25 -35.99
CA ASN A 804 12.65 21.06 -36.54
C ASN A 804 13.91 20.81 -35.69
N ILE A 805 15.01 20.47 -36.34
CA ILE A 805 16.27 20.11 -35.68
C ILE A 805 17.16 21.35 -35.58
N PRO A 806 17.56 21.79 -34.37
CA PRO A 806 18.39 22.98 -34.23
C PRO A 806 19.81 22.75 -34.72
N ASN A 807 20.45 23.82 -35.20
CA ASN A 807 21.81 23.77 -35.71
C ASN A 807 22.79 23.14 -34.70
N GLY A 808 23.52 22.12 -35.15
CA GLY A 808 24.51 21.41 -34.33
C GLY A 808 23.96 20.27 -33.46
N PHE A 809 22.64 20.06 -33.43
CA PHE A 809 22.04 18.95 -32.70
C PHE A 809 22.16 17.62 -33.45
N ASP A 810 22.67 16.60 -32.75
CA ASP A 810 22.79 15.23 -33.26
C ASP A 810 21.51 14.45 -32.93
N THR A 811 20.79 14.05 -33.97
CA THR A 811 19.54 13.28 -33.86
C THR A 811 19.77 11.78 -33.67
N ASN A 812 21.02 11.32 -33.67
CA ASN A 812 21.36 9.92 -33.42
C ASN A 812 21.27 9.59 -31.93
N LEU A 813 20.04 9.62 -31.41
CA LEU A 813 19.71 9.39 -30.02
C LEU A 813 19.12 8.01 -29.83
N ALA A 814 19.54 7.35 -28.75
CA ALA A 814 18.97 6.08 -28.32
C ALA A 814 18.41 6.24 -26.90
N ARG A 815 17.29 5.57 -26.65
CA ARG A 815 16.75 5.33 -25.31
C ARG A 815 16.92 3.86 -24.97
N LYS A 816 17.37 3.58 -23.76
CA LYS A 816 17.36 2.23 -23.20
C LYS A 816 16.32 2.13 -22.11
N LEU A 817 15.58 1.02 -22.11
CA LEU A 817 14.48 0.75 -21.17
C LEU A 817 14.64 -0.67 -20.62
N ALA A 818 14.10 -0.93 -19.43
CA ALA A 818 14.05 -2.27 -18.85
C ALA A 818 12.61 -2.68 -18.56
N PHE A 819 12.35 -3.96 -18.79
CA PHE A 819 11.08 -4.61 -18.52
C PHE A 819 11.34 -5.96 -17.88
N ASP A 820 10.38 -6.47 -17.13
CA ASP A 820 10.45 -7.82 -16.63
C ASP A 820 10.54 -8.82 -17.78
N SER A 821 11.27 -9.92 -17.57
CA SER A 821 11.38 -10.97 -18.58
C SER A 821 9.98 -11.52 -18.88
N ASN A 822 9.67 -11.68 -20.17
CA ASN A 822 8.38 -12.06 -20.75
C ASN A 822 7.28 -10.99 -20.71
N ALA A 823 7.62 -9.73 -20.44
CA ALA A 823 6.66 -8.63 -20.60
C ALA A 823 6.21 -8.51 -22.07
N ASN A 824 4.90 -8.30 -22.26
CA ASN A 824 4.32 -7.98 -23.56
C ASN A 824 4.24 -6.46 -23.69
N LEU A 825 4.89 -5.92 -24.71
CA LEU A 825 5.06 -4.49 -24.94
C LEU A 825 4.16 -4.02 -26.08
N ARG A 826 3.50 -2.88 -25.87
CA ARG A 826 2.85 -2.09 -26.93
C ARG A 826 3.36 -0.65 -26.87
N PHE A 827 3.38 0.01 -28.02
CA PHE A 827 3.83 1.39 -28.15
C PHE A 827 2.64 2.33 -28.31
N TYR A 828 2.81 3.62 -27.98
CA TYR A 828 1.80 4.66 -28.19
C TYR A 828 2.45 5.99 -28.56
N LEU A 829 1.66 6.88 -29.14
CA LEU A 829 2.09 8.22 -29.52
C LEU A 829 1.18 9.27 -28.89
N VAL A 830 1.75 10.39 -28.47
CA VAL A 830 1.03 11.60 -28.02
C VAL A 830 1.45 12.79 -28.89
N PRO A 831 0.63 13.20 -29.87
CA PRO A 831 0.98 14.29 -30.79
C PRO A 831 0.76 15.68 -30.16
N ASP A 832 1.74 16.59 -30.30
CA ASP A 832 1.71 17.99 -29.78
C ASP A 832 1.31 18.14 -28.30
N SER A 833 1.55 17.09 -27.53
CA SER A 833 1.24 17.01 -26.10
C SER A 833 2.17 15.99 -25.45
N THR A 834 1.99 15.73 -24.16
CA THR A 834 2.86 14.86 -23.37
C THR A 834 2.03 13.86 -22.57
N THR A 835 2.63 12.75 -22.17
CA THR A 835 2.01 11.76 -21.29
C THR A 835 1.57 12.42 -19.99
N ASP A 836 2.38 13.36 -19.48
CA ASP A 836 2.11 14.10 -18.26
C ASP A 836 0.91 15.03 -18.40
N GLU A 837 0.82 15.78 -19.50
CA GLU A 837 -0.33 16.63 -19.80
C GLU A 837 -1.60 15.79 -19.96
N VAL A 838 -1.53 14.60 -20.57
CA VAL A 838 -2.69 13.72 -20.73
C VAL A 838 -3.17 13.19 -19.39
N LEU A 839 -2.26 12.76 -18.51
CA LEU A 839 -2.58 12.29 -17.17
C LEU A 839 -3.14 13.42 -16.30
N PHE A 840 -2.58 14.63 -16.41
CA PHE A 840 -3.02 15.81 -15.67
C PHE A 840 -4.41 16.30 -16.10
N ASP A 841 -4.61 16.53 -17.40
CA ASP A 841 -5.89 17.03 -17.94
C ASP A 841 -6.96 15.93 -18.08
N LYS A 842 -6.61 14.67 -17.82
CA LYS A 842 -7.42 13.48 -18.14
C LYS A 842 -7.86 13.42 -19.61
N ALA A 843 -7.03 13.94 -20.51
CA ALA A 843 -7.32 14.13 -21.93
C ALA A 843 -7.01 12.87 -22.77
N SER A 844 -7.57 11.72 -22.38
CA SER A 844 -7.29 10.40 -22.98
C SER A 844 -7.44 10.31 -24.51
N SER A 845 -8.21 11.21 -25.13
CA SER A 845 -8.37 11.31 -26.59
C SER A 845 -7.13 11.77 -27.35
N LYS A 846 -6.12 12.32 -26.66
CA LYS A 846 -4.85 12.73 -27.27
C LYS A 846 -3.89 11.57 -27.50
N VAL A 847 -4.14 10.41 -26.88
CA VAL A 847 -3.29 9.21 -27.01
C VAL A 847 -3.66 8.46 -28.28
N VAL A 848 -2.66 8.17 -29.11
CA VAL A 848 -2.81 7.41 -30.35
C VAL A 848 -2.20 6.03 -30.16
N PHE A 849 -3.05 5.02 -30.14
CA PHE A 849 -2.62 3.62 -30.14
C PHE A 849 -2.43 3.08 -31.57
N PRO A 850 -1.55 2.09 -31.75
CA PRO A 850 -1.35 1.39 -33.01
C PRO A 850 -2.64 0.73 -33.55
N SER A 851 -2.78 0.80 -34.88
CA SER A 851 -3.78 0.10 -35.67
C SER A 851 -3.22 -0.14 -37.07
N THR A 852 -3.82 -1.06 -37.84
CA THR A 852 -3.43 -1.29 -39.23
C THR A 852 -3.56 -0.05 -40.14
N ALA A 853 -4.28 0.98 -39.70
CA ALA A 853 -4.47 2.21 -40.46
C ALA A 853 -3.33 3.23 -40.28
N ASN A 854 -2.70 3.26 -39.09
CA ASN A 854 -1.76 4.31 -38.67
C ASN A 854 -0.37 3.78 -38.24
N PHE A 855 -0.17 2.47 -38.14
CA PHE A 855 1.06 1.86 -37.64
C PHE A 855 1.52 0.68 -38.53
N LYS A 856 2.83 0.57 -38.74
CA LYS A 856 3.46 -0.51 -39.51
C LYS A 856 4.65 -1.10 -38.73
N VAL A 857 4.77 -2.41 -38.77
CA VAL A 857 5.90 -3.17 -38.22
C VAL A 857 6.62 -3.87 -39.36
N GLU A 858 7.94 -3.72 -39.42
CA GLU A 858 8.82 -4.48 -40.31
C GLU A 858 9.86 -5.23 -39.46
N SER A 859 9.86 -6.55 -39.53
CA SER A 859 10.93 -7.36 -38.93
C SER A 859 12.23 -7.13 -39.69
N LEU A 860 13.30 -6.89 -38.95
CA LEU A 860 14.67 -6.84 -39.45
C LEU A 860 15.40 -8.14 -39.03
N ASP A 861 16.66 -8.29 -39.46
CA ASP A 861 17.49 -9.42 -39.05
C ASP A 861 17.74 -9.43 -37.53
N ASN A 862 17.94 -10.61 -36.94
CA ASN A 862 18.34 -10.82 -35.54
C ASN A 862 17.37 -10.28 -34.46
N GLY A 863 16.05 -10.24 -34.72
CA GLY A 863 15.06 -9.84 -33.71
C GLY A 863 15.01 -8.34 -33.44
N GLU A 864 15.52 -7.54 -34.38
CA GLU A 864 15.29 -6.10 -34.43
C GLU A 864 14.02 -5.80 -35.24
N PHE A 865 13.30 -4.72 -34.93
CA PHE A 865 12.11 -4.30 -35.69
C PHE A 865 12.18 -2.82 -36.03
N SER A 866 11.69 -2.45 -37.21
CA SER A 866 11.37 -1.07 -37.55
C SER A 866 9.88 -0.84 -37.33
N LEU A 867 9.55 0.17 -36.53
CA LEU A 867 8.18 0.55 -36.21
C LEU A 867 7.93 1.95 -36.77
N THR A 868 6.91 2.11 -37.62
CA THR A 868 6.63 3.39 -38.27
C THR A 868 5.17 3.81 -38.14
N TRP A 869 4.96 5.11 -37.87
CA TRP A 869 3.66 5.75 -37.73
C TRP A 869 3.37 6.69 -38.90
N LYS A 870 2.09 6.75 -39.27
CA LYS A 870 1.55 7.89 -40.03
C LYS A 870 1.37 9.09 -39.12
N ASP A 871 1.40 10.29 -39.70
CA ASP A 871 0.90 11.50 -39.05
C ASP A 871 -0.55 11.29 -38.59
N PRO A 872 -0.83 11.24 -37.28
CA PRO A 872 -2.16 10.93 -36.76
C PRO A 872 -3.16 12.08 -36.92
N LEU A 873 -2.71 13.30 -37.26
CA LEU A 873 -3.55 14.49 -37.42
C LEU A 873 -3.64 14.99 -38.88
N ALA A 874 -2.89 14.39 -39.81
CA ALA A 874 -2.97 14.71 -41.23
C ALA A 874 -4.10 13.92 -41.92
N GLN A 875 -5.14 14.62 -42.37
CA GLN A 875 -6.32 14.02 -42.98
C GLN A 875 -6.07 13.29 -44.33
N ASN A 876 -4.88 13.40 -44.95
CA ASN A 876 -4.57 12.83 -46.28
C ASN A 876 -3.11 12.34 -46.44
N SER A 877 -2.45 11.89 -45.36
CA SER A 877 -1.10 11.31 -45.46
C SER A 877 -1.17 9.85 -45.91
N GLY A 878 -0.73 9.56 -47.13
CA GLY A 878 -0.60 8.18 -47.65
C GLY A 878 0.64 7.44 -47.13
N ASP A 879 1.60 8.16 -46.54
CA ASP A 879 2.96 7.67 -46.30
C ASP A 879 3.15 7.27 -44.83
N PHE A 880 3.54 6.01 -44.58
CA PHE A 880 3.84 5.46 -43.25
C PHE A 880 5.22 5.89 -42.71
N ASN A 881 5.81 6.97 -43.23
CA ASN A 881 7.18 7.40 -42.95
C ASN A 881 7.23 8.70 -42.12
N THR A 882 6.15 9.04 -41.40
CA THR A 882 6.11 10.32 -40.67
C THR A 882 6.99 10.27 -39.42
N LEU A 883 6.93 9.17 -38.66
CA LEU A 883 7.80 8.92 -37.52
C LEU A 883 8.20 7.44 -37.50
N GLY A 884 9.50 7.15 -37.60
CA GLY A 884 10.04 5.80 -37.63
C GLY A 884 11.07 5.59 -36.53
N ILE A 885 10.98 4.45 -35.86
CA ILE A 885 11.98 4.01 -34.88
C ILE A 885 12.49 2.61 -35.21
N LYS A 886 13.67 2.31 -34.68
CA LYS A 886 14.24 0.98 -34.62
C LYS A 886 14.23 0.50 -33.17
N VAL A 887 13.72 -0.70 -32.94
CA VAL A 887 13.67 -1.33 -31.61
C VAL A 887 14.41 -2.67 -31.62
N ARG A 888 15.14 -2.95 -30.55
CA ARG A 888 15.85 -4.21 -30.37
C ARG A 888 16.03 -4.56 -28.91
N ALA A 889 16.06 -5.84 -28.59
CA ALA A 889 16.62 -6.27 -27.30
C ALA A 889 18.12 -5.98 -27.25
N THR A 890 18.65 -5.60 -26.09
CA THR A 890 20.08 -5.25 -25.94
C THR A 890 20.66 -5.74 -24.62
N ASN A 891 21.96 -6.03 -24.62
CA ASN A 891 22.73 -6.27 -23.40
C ASN A 891 23.48 -5.02 -22.92
N GLU A 892 23.39 -3.91 -23.65
CA GLU A 892 24.07 -2.68 -23.29
C GLU A 892 23.63 -2.17 -21.92
N ASP A 893 24.56 -1.61 -21.16
CA ASP A 893 24.24 -0.96 -19.90
C ASP A 893 23.52 0.37 -20.12
N PHE A 894 22.72 0.75 -19.12
CA PHE A 894 22.06 2.04 -19.09
C PHE A 894 23.10 3.15 -19.06
N SER A 895 22.78 4.24 -19.75
CA SER A 895 23.55 5.47 -19.60
C SER A 895 23.44 5.95 -18.15
N LEU A 896 24.54 6.42 -17.58
CA LEU A 896 24.56 6.97 -16.22
C LEU A 896 23.51 8.11 -16.11
N GLY A 897 22.82 8.24 -14.98
CA GLY A 897 21.82 9.30 -14.77
C GLY A 897 20.39 8.96 -15.23
N THR A 898 20.16 7.85 -15.91
CA THR A 898 18.90 7.63 -16.66
C THR A 898 17.82 6.79 -15.95
N ASN A 899 18.00 6.48 -14.67
CA ASN A 899 17.15 5.53 -13.92
C ASN A 899 15.69 5.97 -13.77
N LEU A 900 15.43 7.28 -13.73
CA LEU A 900 14.08 7.83 -13.56
C LEU A 900 13.45 8.27 -14.89
N GLN A 901 14.26 8.67 -15.87
CA GLN A 901 13.76 9.18 -17.14
C GLN A 901 12.75 8.21 -17.77
N GLY A 902 11.61 8.72 -18.22
CA GLY A 902 10.53 7.91 -18.76
C GLY A 902 9.36 7.69 -17.82
N LYS A 903 9.45 8.14 -16.57
CA LYS A 903 8.31 8.27 -15.66
C LYS A 903 7.73 9.69 -15.71
N PRO A 904 6.50 9.91 -15.21
CA PRO A 904 5.89 11.23 -15.23
C PRO A 904 6.71 12.30 -14.50
N GLN A 905 6.97 13.44 -15.16
CA GLN A 905 7.75 14.60 -14.68
C GLN A 905 9.19 14.25 -14.24
N ASP A 906 9.76 13.15 -14.76
CA ASP A 906 11.09 12.64 -14.40
C ASP A 906 12.16 12.96 -15.48
N GLU A 907 12.13 14.14 -16.13
CA GLU A 907 13.23 14.71 -16.94
C GLU A 907 14.44 15.10 -16.06
N LEU A 908 14.98 14.11 -15.36
CA LEU A 908 15.93 14.24 -14.26
C LEU A 908 17.21 13.45 -14.53
N ILE A 909 18.29 13.87 -13.87
CA ILE A 909 19.54 13.12 -13.79
C ILE A 909 19.59 12.42 -12.42
N ASP A 910 19.46 11.08 -12.42
CA ASP A 910 19.54 10.27 -11.21
C ASP A 910 20.93 9.70 -10.97
N LEU A 911 21.66 10.35 -10.05
CA LEU A 911 22.97 9.91 -9.59
C LEU A 911 22.92 9.31 -8.18
N ARG A 912 21.74 8.99 -7.62
CA ARG A 912 21.62 8.48 -6.24
C ARG A 912 22.40 7.20 -5.98
N GLN A 913 22.51 6.36 -7.01
CA GLN A 913 23.26 5.10 -6.95
C GLN A 913 24.77 5.26 -7.24
N VAL A 914 25.22 6.49 -7.52
CA VAL A 914 26.61 6.81 -7.85
C VAL A 914 27.30 7.38 -6.62
N ASN A 915 28.33 6.73 -6.11
CA ASN A 915 29.02 7.13 -4.88
C ASN A 915 30.25 8.02 -5.11
N THR A 916 30.59 8.33 -6.36
CA THR A 916 31.69 9.23 -6.74
C THR A 916 31.15 10.49 -7.40
N GLN A 917 32.00 11.50 -7.53
CA GLN A 917 31.70 12.62 -8.43
C GLN A 917 31.56 12.11 -9.88
N VAL A 918 30.69 12.77 -10.64
CA VAL A 918 30.40 12.45 -12.04
C VAL A 918 30.78 13.64 -12.89
N LYS A 919 31.62 13.41 -13.90
CA LYS A 919 31.90 14.41 -14.92
C LYS A 919 30.71 14.47 -15.86
N ALA A 920 30.21 15.68 -16.10
CA ALA A 920 29.11 15.96 -17.00
C ALA A 920 29.57 16.93 -18.09
N ASP A 921 29.64 16.45 -19.34
CA ASP A 921 29.90 17.27 -20.51
C ASP A 921 28.58 17.62 -21.20
N PHE A 922 28.19 18.90 -21.14
CA PHE A 922 26.96 19.43 -21.70
C PHE A 922 27.20 20.00 -23.10
N ILE A 923 26.32 19.67 -24.02
CA ILE A 923 26.27 20.23 -25.38
C ILE A 923 24.94 20.96 -25.49
N LEU A 924 25.01 22.29 -25.62
CA LEU A 924 23.86 23.17 -25.74
C LEU A 924 23.71 23.66 -27.19
N ASN A 925 22.53 23.51 -27.78
CA ASN A 925 22.18 24.18 -29.04
C ASN A 925 20.98 25.11 -28.79
N ARG A 926 20.91 26.23 -29.52
CA ARG A 926 19.84 27.22 -29.38
C ARG A 926 19.28 27.64 -30.72
N GLU A 927 17.96 27.64 -30.83
CA GLU A 927 17.19 28.19 -31.94
C GLU A 927 16.13 29.23 -31.49
N ALA A 928 16.31 29.83 -30.32
CA ALA A 928 15.37 30.79 -29.75
C ALA A 928 15.61 32.27 -30.09
N ALA A 929 14.51 33.03 -30.21
CA ALA A 929 14.53 34.50 -30.22
C ALA A 929 15.00 35.08 -28.87
N PHE A 930 14.56 34.50 -27.75
CA PHE A 930 14.96 34.94 -26.42
C PHE A 930 16.37 34.47 -26.05
N ASN A 931 17.01 35.22 -25.15
CA ASN A 931 18.32 34.85 -24.62
C ASN A 931 18.13 34.02 -23.35
N ASN A 932 17.76 32.77 -23.54
CA ASN A 932 17.44 31.85 -22.47
C ASN A 932 18.70 31.33 -21.76
N PHE A 933 18.52 30.95 -20.50
CA PHE A 933 19.55 30.39 -19.63
C PHE A 933 19.08 29.03 -19.10
N ILE A 934 19.90 27.98 -19.21
CA ILE A 934 19.64 26.69 -18.56
C ILE A 934 20.52 26.54 -17.32
N GLY A 935 19.90 26.10 -16.23
CA GLY A 935 20.58 25.64 -15.04
C GLY A 935 20.14 24.24 -14.64
N PHE A 936 20.91 23.63 -13.75
CA PHE A 936 20.54 22.40 -13.06
C PHE A 936 20.63 22.66 -11.55
N TYR A 937 19.76 22.05 -10.75
CA TYR A 937 19.75 22.19 -9.29
C TYR A 937 19.52 20.83 -8.64
N GLU A 938 20.06 20.66 -7.44
CA GLU A 938 19.88 19.44 -6.66
C GLU A 938 18.45 19.41 -6.08
N ILE A 939 17.79 18.26 -6.19
CA ILE A 939 16.49 17.99 -5.57
C ILE A 939 16.62 16.81 -4.60
N ALA A 940 15.84 16.83 -3.53
CA ALA A 940 15.87 15.84 -2.46
C ALA A 940 15.07 14.57 -2.82
N ASP A 941 13.99 14.72 -3.59
CA ASP A 941 13.14 13.63 -4.06
C ASP A 941 12.81 13.81 -5.56
N ASN A 942 12.25 12.77 -6.19
CA ASN A 942 11.84 12.83 -7.60
C ASN A 942 10.52 13.61 -7.82
N LYS A 943 9.94 14.19 -6.76
CA LYS A 943 8.79 15.10 -6.86
C LYS A 943 9.23 16.56 -6.92
N GLY A 944 10.52 16.81 -7.15
CA GLY A 944 11.12 18.14 -7.26
C GLY A 944 11.34 18.86 -5.94
N GLY A 945 11.22 18.18 -4.79
CA GLY A 945 11.43 18.80 -3.49
C GLY A 945 12.85 19.36 -3.33
N ILE A 946 12.99 20.57 -2.79
CA ILE A 946 14.28 21.20 -2.50
C ILE A 946 14.48 21.21 -0.99
N ASP A 947 15.58 20.61 -0.56
CA ASP A 947 16.12 20.77 0.80
C ASP A 947 17.09 21.95 0.78
N THR A 948 16.64 23.10 1.28
CA THR A 948 17.40 24.35 1.23
C THR A 948 18.42 24.46 2.34
N ASN A 949 18.29 23.64 3.39
CA ASN A 949 19.07 23.76 4.61
C ASN A 949 20.04 22.56 4.81
N GLY A 950 19.86 21.47 4.05
CA GLY A 950 20.69 20.28 4.03
C GLY A 950 20.40 19.26 5.15
N ASP A 951 19.27 19.35 5.84
CA ASP A 951 18.84 18.42 6.90
C ASP A 951 18.23 17.12 6.35
N GLY A 952 18.00 17.07 5.04
CA GLY A 952 17.39 15.96 4.33
C GLY A 952 15.86 15.93 4.41
N ILE A 953 15.23 17.03 4.82
CA ILE A 953 13.79 17.27 4.75
C ILE A 953 13.51 18.23 3.59
N VAL A 954 12.42 18.02 2.87
CA VAL A 954 12.00 18.93 1.80
C VAL A 954 11.44 20.21 2.42
N ASP A 955 12.10 21.34 2.17
CA ASP A 955 11.67 22.68 2.63
C ASP A 955 10.71 23.36 1.64
N GLN A 956 10.83 23.04 0.35
CA GLN A 956 10.10 23.67 -0.74
C GLN A 956 9.67 22.62 -1.77
N ARG A 957 8.40 22.63 -2.18
CA ARG A 957 7.86 21.78 -3.26
C ARG A 957 7.46 22.59 -4.49
N PRO A 958 7.44 21.97 -5.69
CA PRO A 958 6.90 22.60 -6.88
C PRO A 958 5.49 23.16 -6.63
N GLY A 959 5.33 24.47 -6.82
CA GLY A 959 4.08 25.19 -6.57
C GLY A 959 4.07 26.02 -5.28
N ASP A 960 5.00 25.79 -4.36
CA ASP A 960 5.14 26.61 -3.16
C ASP A 960 5.64 28.02 -3.49
N ALA A 961 5.19 28.99 -2.69
CA ALA A 961 5.70 30.35 -2.76
C ALA A 961 7.19 30.37 -2.36
N GLY A 962 8.07 30.74 -3.31
CA GLY A 962 9.52 30.77 -3.11
C GLY A 962 10.27 29.60 -3.76
N TYR A 963 9.58 28.61 -4.33
CA TYR A 963 10.21 27.46 -4.98
C TYR A 963 11.17 27.88 -6.10
N VAL A 964 10.74 28.78 -6.98
CA VAL A 964 11.55 29.26 -8.12
C VAL A 964 12.83 29.92 -7.64
N GLN A 965 12.74 30.77 -6.62
CA GLN A 965 13.90 31.44 -6.02
C GLN A 965 14.84 30.42 -5.36
N ALA A 966 14.30 29.40 -4.66
CA ALA A 966 15.09 28.33 -4.07
C ALA A 966 15.84 27.52 -5.13
N ALA A 967 15.18 27.15 -6.24
CA ALA A 967 15.79 26.40 -7.33
C ALA A 967 16.92 27.20 -8.03
N VAL A 968 16.65 28.46 -8.39
CA VAL A 968 17.64 29.32 -9.06
C VAL A 968 18.84 29.62 -8.15
N LYS A 969 18.62 29.75 -6.85
CA LYS A 969 19.68 29.92 -5.84
C LYS A 969 20.47 28.63 -5.59
N GLY A 970 19.80 27.48 -5.61
CA GLY A 970 20.37 26.14 -5.42
C GLY A 970 21.01 25.54 -6.68
N ARG A 971 21.07 26.29 -7.79
CA ARG A 971 21.68 25.80 -9.03
C ARG A 971 23.14 25.39 -8.85
N VAL A 972 23.58 24.44 -9.66
CA VAL A 972 24.99 24.01 -9.75
C VAL A 972 25.86 25.21 -10.12
N ALA A 973 26.66 25.67 -9.16
CA ALA A 973 27.46 26.88 -9.31
C ALA A 973 28.47 26.75 -10.46
N GLY A 974 28.53 27.76 -11.32
CA GLY A 974 29.44 27.82 -12.47
C GLY A 974 28.98 27.02 -13.70
N LEU A 975 27.84 26.32 -13.63
CA LEU A 975 27.19 25.70 -14.78
C LEU A 975 26.14 26.66 -15.36
N ASP A 976 26.62 27.68 -16.07
CA ASP A 976 25.79 28.74 -16.65
C ASP A 976 25.61 28.51 -18.16
N LEU A 977 24.64 27.66 -18.53
CA LEU A 977 24.46 27.20 -19.92
C LEU A 977 23.77 28.30 -20.75
N THR A 978 24.55 28.98 -21.58
CA THR A 978 24.06 30.00 -22.53
C THR A 978 24.83 29.95 -23.85
N VAL A 979 24.16 30.21 -24.97
CA VAL A 979 24.80 30.32 -26.28
C VAL A 979 24.06 31.37 -27.10
N ASN A 980 24.71 31.95 -28.11
CA ASN A 980 24.04 32.85 -29.06
C ASN A 980 23.01 32.08 -29.89
N ASN A 981 21.99 32.78 -30.40
CA ASN A 981 21.00 32.16 -31.29
C ASN A 981 21.70 31.49 -32.49
N GLN A 982 21.20 30.32 -32.89
CA GLN A 982 21.72 29.47 -33.96
C GLN A 982 23.14 28.92 -33.66
N GLY A 983 23.55 28.92 -32.40
CA GLY A 983 24.88 28.49 -31.96
C GLY A 983 24.88 27.22 -31.13
N THR A 984 26.05 26.58 -31.08
CA THR A 984 26.36 25.43 -30.21
C THR A 984 27.45 25.82 -29.21
N ALA A 985 27.31 25.40 -27.96
CA ALA A 985 28.32 25.59 -26.93
C ALA A 985 28.50 24.31 -26.09
N ASN A 986 29.74 24.09 -25.63
CA ASN A 986 30.09 22.96 -24.79
C ASN A 986 30.47 23.45 -23.40
N PHE A 987 30.00 22.76 -22.36
CA PHE A 987 30.30 23.05 -20.98
C PHE A 987 30.68 21.76 -20.27
N THR A 988 31.46 21.89 -19.20
CA THR A 988 31.79 20.76 -18.34
C THR A 988 31.53 21.17 -16.91
N ALA A 989 30.84 20.32 -16.17
CA ALA A 989 30.72 20.44 -14.72
C ALA A 989 30.96 19.08 -14.05
N THR A 990 31.15 19.14 -12.75
CA THR A 990 31.20 17.96 -11.90
C THR A 990 29.91 17.92 -11.09
N LEU A 991 29.11 16.89 -11.32
CA LEU A 991 27.90 16.63 -10.55
C LEU A 991 28.22 15.76 -9.34
N LYS A 992 27.51 16.00 -8.25
CA LYS A 992 27.63 15.24 -7.02
C LYS A 992 26.96 13.87 -7.20
N GLY A 993 27.70 12.80 -6.94
CA GLY A 993 27.11 11.46 -6.79
C GLY A 993 26.27 11.38 -5.52
N GLY A 994 25.23 10.55 -5.54
CA GLY A 994 24.27 10.41 -4.44
C GLY A 994 23.10 11.40 -4.54
N SER A 995 23.04 12.20 -5.60
CA SER A 995 22.10 13.31 -5.76
C SER A 995 21.16 13.12 -6.96
N LEU A 996 20.05 13.84 -6.94
CA LEU A 996 19.16 14.02 -8.09
C LEU A 996 19.32 15.45 -8.61
N PHE A 997 19.28 15.64 -9.93
CA PHE A 997 19.31 16.97 -10.54
C PHE A 997 18.15 17.17 -11.51
N ALA A 998 17.47 18.31 -11.38
CA ALA A 998 16.47 18.77 -12.33
C ALA A 998 17.02 19.95 -13.16
N PRO A 999 16.70 20.04 -14.47
CA PRO A 999 16.92 21.24 -15.25
C PRO A 999 15.90 22.33 -14.92
N PHE A 1000 16.24 23.59 -15.21
CA PHE A 1000 15.30 24.69 -15.36
C PHE A 1000 15.75 25.65 -16.44
N MET A 1001 14.80 26.38 -17.03
CA MET A 1001 15.07 27.43 -18.00
C MET A 1001 14.61 28.79 -17.48
N ILE A 1002 15.48 29.80 -17.51
CA ILE A 1002 15.10 31.20 -17.33
C ILE A 1002 14.91 31.84 -18.72
N VAL A 1003 13.71 32.33 -18.99
CA VAL A 1003 13.36 32.93 -20.28
C VAL A 1003 13.90 34.36 -20.37
N ASN A 1004 14.65 34.65 -21.43
CA ASN A 1004 15.22 35.98 -21.72
C ASN A 1004 15.91 36.67 -20.52
N GLY A 1005 16.61 35.89 -19.68
CA GLY A 1005 17.08 36.35 -18.39
C GLY A 1005 18.26 35.55 -17.86
N LYS A 1006 18.71 35.91 -16.65
CA LYS A 1006 19.81 35.27 -15.94
C LYS A 1006 19.48 35.09 -14.46
N PRO A 1007 20.17 34.17 -13.75
CA PRO A 1007 19.95 33.95 -12.32
C PRO A 1007 20.06 35.21 -11.45
N ASP A 1008 20.89 36.18 -11.85
CA ASP A 1008 21.12 37.41 -11.10
C ASP A 1008 19.83 38.23 -10.84
N ALA A 1009 18.82 38.12 -11.71
CA ALA A 1009 17.53 38.78 -11.49
C ALA A 1009 16.81 38.23 -10.25
N PHE A 1010 16.81 36.91 -10.04
CA PHE A 1010 16.18 36.28 -8.87
C PHE A 1010 17.00 36.39 -7.58
N LEU A 1011 18.28 36.71 -7.71
CA LEU A 1011 19.19 36.86 -6.58
C LEU A 1011 19.31 38.33 -6.12
N ASP A 1012 18.63 39.25 -6.80
CA ASP A 1012 18.52 40.64 -6.39
C ASP A 1012 17.40 40.84 -5.35
N SER A 1013 17.17 42.07 -4.91
CA SER A 1013 16.15 42.39 -3.89
C SER A 1013 14.81 42.87 -4.48
N ASN A 1014 14.63 42.82 -5.80
CA ASN A 1014 13.52 43.41 -6.54
C ASN A 1014 12.68 42.34 -7.27
N PHE A 1015 11.91 41.56 -6.51
CA PHE A 1015 11.04 40.49 -7.02
C PHE A 1015 10.02 40.87 -8.13
N ASN A 1016 9.82 42.16 -8.42
CA ASN A 1016 8.88 42.62 -9.45
C ASN A 1016 9.47 42.58 -10.88
N ASN A 1017 10.76 42.27 -11.05
CA ASN A 1017 11.42 42.18 -12.35
C ASN A 1017 11.86 40.74 -12.70
N ASP A 1018 11.46 39.75 -11.89
CA ASP A 1018 11.82 38.35 -12.06
C ASP A 1018 11.32 37.82 -13.43
N PRO A 1019 12.21 37.28 -14.29
CA PRO A 1019 11.79 36.67 -15.56
C PRO A 1019 10.98 35.38 -15.32
N GLN A 1020 10.37 34.82 -16.38
CA GLN A 1020 9.69 33.52 -16.26
C GLN A 1020 10.71 32.38 -16.16
N VAL A 1021 10.37 31.35 -15.38
CA VAL A 1021 11.18 30.14 -15.22
C VAL A 1021 10.32 28.91 -15.45
N TYR A 1022 10.84 27.99 -16.23
CA TYR A 1022 10.17 26.73 -16.55
C TYR A 1022 10.98 25.52 -16.08
N PHE A 1023 10.25 24.52 -15.60
CA PHE A 1023 10.73 23.29 -14.98
C PHE A 1023 10.05 22.06 -15.62
N PRO A 1024 10.59 20.85 -15.43
CA PRO A 1024 9.86 19.60 -15.70
C PRO A 1024 8.60 19.45 -14.85
N PHE A 1025 8.56 20.08 -13.68
CA PHE A 1025 7.45 19.95 -12.74
C PHE A 1025 6.30 20.90 -13.09
N LEU A 1026 5.18 20.35 -13.55
CA LEU A 1026 3.96 21.12 -13.87
C LEU A 1026 3.47 21.96 -12.69
N GLY A 1027 3.68 21.47 -11.46
CA GLY A 1027 3.37 22.21 -10.23
C GLY A 1027 4.12 23.55 -10.12
N ALA A 1028 5.38 23.62 -10.59
CA ALA A 1028 6.22 24.81 -10.55
C ALA A 1028 5.95 25.79 -11.70
N ASN A 1029 5.46 25.31 -12.84
CA ASN A 1029 5.15 26.15 -14.00
C ASN A 1029 3.87 26.96 -13.75
N SER A 1030 3.90 28.26 -14.07
CA SER A 1030 2.79 29.19 -13.82
C SER A 1030 1.58 28.92 -14.73
N ASP A 1031 1.82 28.39 -15.93
CA ASP A 1031 0.83 28.02 -16.93
C ASP A 1031 0.46 26.53 -16.93
N LYS A 1032 1.04 25.74 -16.03
CA LYS A 1032 0.81 24.28 -15.92
C LYS A 1032 1.09 23.51 -17.21
N THR A 1033 1.92 24.07 -18.10
CA THR A 1033 2.33 23.40 -19.34
C THR A 1033 3.66 22.71 -19.14
N ASP A 1034 3.90 21.63 -19.89
CA ASP A 1034 5.21 21.00 -19.91
C ASP A 1034 6.13 21.70 -20.91
N HIS A 1035 7.21 22.28 -20.38
CA HIS A 1035 8.20 23.04 -21.12
C HIS A 1035 9.52 22.29 -21.32
N VAL A 1036 9.67 21.08 -20.78
CA VAL A 1036 10.91 20.30 -20.86
C VAL A 1036 10.61 18.91 -21.39
N ARG A 1037 11.20 18.53 -22.53
CA ARG A 1037 10.94 17.24 -23.17
C ARG A 1037 12.15 16.33 -23.11
N LEU A 1038 11.95 15.06 -22.77
CA LEU A 1038 12.98 14.02 -22.92
C LEU A 1038 13.15 13.67 -24.41
N LEU A 1039 14.32 13.92 -24.99
CA LEU A 1039 14.64 13.62 -26.40
C LEU A 1039 15.45 12.32 -26.58
N GLY A 1040 15.93 11.75 -25.47
CA GLY A 1040 16.74 10.53 -25.41
C GLY A 1040 17.46 10.42 -24.06
N ASP A 1041 18.37 9.45 -23.91
CA ASP A 1041 19.16 9.30 -22.67
C ASP A 1041 19.94 10.61 -22.34
N ASN A 1042 19.55 11.32 -21.27
CA ASN A 1042 20.14 12.58 -20.82
C ASN A 1042 20.15 13.67 -21.90
N VAL A 1043 19.07 13.74 -22.70
CA VAL A 1043 18.87 14.78 -23.70
C VAL A 1043 17.53 15.46 -23.48
N PHE A 1044 17.54 16.78 -23.32
CA PHE A 1044 16.35 17.58 -23.01
C PHE A 1044 16.14 18.67 -24.06
N GLY A 1045 14.89 18.88 -24.48
CA GLY A 1045 14.44 20.01 -25.31
C GLY A 1045 13.59 20.97 -24.48
N PHE A 1046 13.63 22.26 -24.80
CA PHE A 1046 12.96 23.31 -24.03
C PHE A 1046 12.13 24.21 -24.93
N GLU A 1047 11.01 24.70 -24.41
CA GLU A 1047 10.09 25.67 -25.06
C GLU A 1047 10.00 26.94 -24.21
N ASP A 1048 10.31 28.10 -24.79
CA ASP A 1048 10.50 29.35 -24.05
C ASP A 1048 9.27 30.26 -23.97
N LEU A 1049 8.22 29.93 -24.73
CA LEU A 1049 6.97 30.68 -24.80
C LEU A 1049 5.89 30.05 -23.93
N ALA A 1050 5.16 30.90 -23.20
CA ALA A 1050 4.08 30.47 -22.30
C ALA A 1050 2.97 29.66 -22.98
N ASN A 1051 2.36 28.76 -22.22
CA ASN A 1051 1.33 27.81 -22.68
C ASN A 1051 1.82 26.91 -23.83
N GLY A 1052 3.12 26.60 -23.83
CA GLY A 1052 3.77 25.76 -24.83
C GLY A 1052 4.03 26.44 -26.18
N GLY A 1053 3.72 27.72 -26.35
CA GLY A 1053 4.25 28.50 -27.47
C GLY A 1053 3.96 27.97 -28.87
N ASP A 1054 5.02 27.84 -29.67
CA ASP A 1054 4.97 27.22 -30.99
C ASP A 1054 5.21 25.70 -30.96
N LYS A 1055 5.48 25.15 -29.77
CA LYS A 1055 5.51 23.72 -29.43
C LYS A 1055 6.60 22.96 -30.18
N ASP A 1056 7.68 23.62 -30.55
CA ASP A 1056 8.73 22.98 -31.32
C ASP A 1056 9.88 22.46 -30.44
N TYR A 1057 9.96 22.91 -29.17
CA TYR A 1057 10.90 22.47 -28.13
C TYR A 1057 12.38 22.47 -28.57
N ASN A 1058 12.71 23.26 -29.59
CA ASN A 1058 14.06 23.40 -30.12
C ASN A 1058 14.74 24.71 -29.70
N ASP A 1059 14.02 25.60 -29.01
CA ASP A 1059 14.52 26.88 -28.50
C ASP A 1059 15.87 26.69 -27.82
N LEU A 1060 15.95 25.65 -26.98
CA LEU A 1060 17.20 25.09 -26.48
C LEU A 1060 17.14 23.56 -26.47
N THR A 1061 18.26 22.93 -26.80
CA THR A 1061 18.47 21.49 -26.56
C THR A 1061 19.75 21.28 -25.77
N VAL A 1062 19.70 20.39 -24.79
CA VAL A 1062 20.82 20.04 -23.91
C VAL A 1062 21.07 18.54 -24.00
N ARG A 1063 22.26 18.13 -24.45
CA ARG A 1063 22.73 16.75 -24.36
C ARG A 1063 23.82 16.64 -23.32
N ILE A 1064 23.76 15.63 -22.47
CA ILE A 1064 24.68 15.48 -21.34
C ILE A 1064 25.38 14.12 -21.41
N ASN A 1065 26.70 14.14 -21.58
CA ASN A 1065 27.51 12.94 -21.52
C ASN A 1065 28.08 12.80 -20.11
N LEU A 1066 27.61 11.78 -19.40
CA LEU A 1066 27.98 11.51 -18.01
C LEU A 1066 29.02 10.39 -17.94
N SER A 1067 30.10 10.62 -17.19
CA SER A 1067 31.14 9.62 -16.95
C SER A 1067 31.65 9.70 -15.51
N TYR A 1068 32.04 8.58 -14.92
CA TYR A 1068 32.75 8.57 -13.65
C TYR A 1068 34.04 9.42 -13.74
N VAL A 1069 34.36 10.14 -12.67
CA VAL A 1069 35.60 10.92 -12.52
C VAL A 1069 36.76 10.02 -12.12
#